data_AF-A0A087YQC4-F1
#
_entry.id   AF-A0A087YQC4-F1
#
_cell.length_a   1.000
_cell.length_b   1.000
_cell.length_c   1.000
_cell.angle_alpha   90.00
_cell.angle_beta   90.00
_cell.angle_gamma   90.00
#
_symmetry.space_group_name_H-M   'P 1'
#
loop_
_entity.id
_entity.type
_entity.pdbx_description
1 polymer ?
#
loop_
_entity_poly.entity_id
_entity_poly.type
_entity_poly.pdbx_seq_one_letter_code
_entity_poly.pdbx_strand_id
1 'polypeptide(L)'
;KSDMETGPGLSTAPGRRIYVKSDIRDLFSLSDVLYEDQFEGDDPTFTEQEEENFYRGAPPNWLNFHINEQEALSGTGTLFTKRDGFEKLKEEIQMKRKLPAMSTVKLFHQSGSGGTTMAMQALWDLKKTFRCAVLTNSASNTTRVAQEVVHLFTAGSLGHQNTVLLLLNDEQILDKLQESIMMTVKKHNIVTRMPVAVLLSCVRKDILLQSKNVFLKRELSENEQQKFNEKKKELTEKYGEKIREFHGFNIMQTNFSEEYINKACQIIRSCSKARRPLKAQLAAFLSLLNAYVPGSYLLESQCLDFLKEESNAFADVSVKDKMQPFSHLIVTFQEDERTERKVRMAHPLIAKCCTKLLDDKGVTRSDTAINFLNNYYKYEDHGKFPLYLLNLIKDMLTKREFKTKLDPNSSLEVKGEKERFSKLILDIQQDDKVQCAPVLKVASNKFPHDPFFPQALARFYYIELKDYNLAEMWAKRAKERDPQSSFIADTLGQVHKNCLKNRGETSNPRQVLLLARKAIEAFKHEEQLAEEEHQMDTSSDRTVRFSHLFNCTGQFGFVQVCNLLYDLLVKKNERWEAVLTKKVSFGSVLKEFGDNKLYRFNDLVSNLKGDVQKKAEFFAQYLTFSKLSIERDDPEYISEETYECQKKFVGYSLSAEVIPNADQCKHELQQNLATTSAGVLACMDREYSEDLLKCIAECWKKVWSKTKSRSNEANYILAYILSRNLRATFPDSPEALIQRFKQGKPPDHSNPPEQHMLALLLSWPANSENKSSFDLNQQIQEMGLSYEKAYRKYFRSRYLLPLFFIGKGQDLDRLVHRKVLEHLFFQHSQGTDPDCKMKNWTNEDIFKDGKVKERLIKFEGVVRNYSLFLPVGSKQIEIEANLQRSLWKARQVSFFLGFTIRGPVAFDIQTK
;
A
#
# COMPACT_ATOMS: atom_id res chain seq x y z
N LYS A 1 -53.60 -4.72 16.86
CA LYS A 1 -53.04 -5.66 17.85
C LYS A 1 -52.39 -6.77 17.03
N SER A 2 -51.20 -6.52 16.49
CA SER A 2 -49.89 -6.66 17.16
C SER A 2 -49.50 -8.14 17.26
N ASP A 3 -49.13 -8.72 16.11
CA ASP A 3 -48.05 -9.70 16.15
C ASP A 3 -46.83 -8.93 16.66
N MET A 4 -46.34 -9.31 17.83
CA MET A 4 -45.18 -8.67 18.44
C MET A 4 -44.02 -8.73 17.46
N GLU A 5 -43.46 -7.55 17.16
CA GLU A 5 -42.21 -7.41 16.43
C GLU A 5 -41.07 -7.92 17.35
N THR A 6 -40.84 -9.23 17.38
CA THR A 6 -39.75 -9.85 18.14
C THR A 6 -38.62 -10.27 17.19
N GLY A 7 -37.52 -9.51 17.24
CA GLY A 7 -36.26 -9.81 16.55
C GLY A 7 -35.28 -8.64 16.70
N PRO A 8 -33.99 -8.79 16.40
CA PRO A 8 -33.04 -7.69 16.39
C PRO A 8 -33.40 -6.59 15.39
N GLY A 9 -33.32 -5.36 15.87
CA GLY A 9 -33.60 -4.12 15.18
C GLY A 9 -32.34 -3.39 14.71
N LEU A 10 -32.40 -2.82 13.51
CA LEU A 10 -31.41 -1.88 13.00
C LEU A 10 -31.91 -0.44 13.11
N SER A 11 -30.98 0.49 13.34
CA SER A 11 -31.28 1.92 13.37
C SER A 11 -31.62 2.46 11.97
N THR A 12 -32.51 3.46 11.92
CA THR A 12 -32.86 4.22 10.71
C THR A 12 -32.44 5.69 10.85
N ALA A 13 -32.28 6.39 9.73
CA ALA A 13 -31.88 7.81 9.75
C ALA A 13 -32.82 8.74 10.57
N PRO A 14 -34.15 8.54 10.59
CA PRO A 14 -35.06 9.32 11.44
C PRO A 14 -34.99 8.98 12.95
N GLY A 15 -34.11 8.06 13.37
CA GLY A 15 -34.03 7.60 14.77
C GLY A 15 -35.10 6.59 15.16
N ARG A 16 -35.68 5.88 14.19
CA ARG A 16 -36.60 4.75 14.43
C ARG A 16 -35.86 3.42 14.28
N ARG A 17 -36.45 2.34 14.80
CA ARG A 17 -35.96 0.95 14.66
C ARG A 17 -36.65 0.25 13.48
N ILE A 18 -35.94 -0.64 12.80
CA ILE A 18 -36.53 -1.60 11.85
C ILE A 18 -36.11 -3.02 12.17
N TYR A 19 -37.07 -3.93 12.20
CA TYR A 19 -36.82 -5.34 12.49
C TYR A 19 -36.37 -6.10 11.26
N VAL A 20 -35.31 -6.88 11.39
CA VAL A 20 -34.69 -7.62 10.29
C VAL A 20 -35.07 -9.09 10.37
N LYS A 21 -35.71 -9.61 9.30
CA LYS A 21 -36.06 -11.03 9.17
C LYS A 21 -34.81 -11.91 9.12
N SER A 22 -34.95 -13.19 9.52
CA SER A 22 -33.88 -14.20 9.52
C SER A 22 -33.08 -14.24 8.21
N ASP A 23 -33.77 -14.20 7.07
CA ASP A 23 -33.17 -14.36 5.74
C ASP A 23 -32.20 -13.23 5.39
N ILE A 24 -32.36 -12.06 6.00
CA ILE A 24 -31.46 -10.92 5.82
C ILE A 24 -30.23 -11.04 6.73
N ARG A 25 -30.31 -11.79 7.83
CA ARG A 25 -29.16 -12.01 8.74
C ARG A 25 -28.14 -12.96 8.13
N ASP A 26 -28.60 -13.97 7.39
CA ASP A 26 -27.75 -14.90 6.66
C ASP A 26 -26.93 -14.22 5.54
N LEU A 27 -27.32 -13.00 5.14
CA LEU A 27 -26.56 -12.19 4.19
C LEU A 27 -25.28 -11.60 4.81
N PHE A 28 -25.15 -11.52 6.13
CA PHE A 28 -24.02 -10.88 6.83
C PHE A 28 -23.02 -11.89 7.38
N SER A 29 -22.47 -12.70 6.49
CA SER A 29 -21.54 -13.79 6.84
C SER A 29 -20.10 -13.33 7.11
N LEU A 30 -19.71 -12.15 6.63
CA LEU A 30 -18.35 -11.61 6.72
C LEU A 30 -18.22 -10.45 7.70
N SER A 31 -19.32 -10.08 8.37
CA SER A 31 -19.39 -8.93 9.24
C SER A 31 -20.17 -9.27 10.50
N ASP A 32 -19.62 -8.95 11.66
CA ASP A 32 -20.32 -9.01 12.94
C ASP A 32 -21.16 -7.73 13.11
N VAL A 33 -22.46 -7.84 12.90
CA VAL A 33 -23.41 -6.73 12.90
C VAL A 33 -23.90 -6.45 14.31
N LEU A 34 -23.71 -5.21 14.76
CA LEU A 34 -24.21 -4.74 16.05
C LEU A 34 -25.61 -4.16 15.89
N TYR A 35 -26.61 -4.83 16.45
CA TYR A 35 -28.00 -4.40 16.45
C TYR A 35 -28.27 -3.32 17.50
N GLU A 36 -29.30 -2.50 17.26
CA GLU A 36 -29.67 -1.38 18.14
C GLU A 36 -30.11 -1.87 19.54
N ASP A 37 -30.81 -3.00 19.54
CA ASP A 37 -31.43 -3.69 20.67
C ASP A 37 -30.69 -4.97 21.05
N GLN A 38 -29.41 -5.02 20.70
CA GLN A 38 -28.53 -6.11 21.13
C GLN A 38 -28.61 -6.27 22.66
N PHE A 39 -29.06 -7.44 23.11
CA PHE A 39 -29.31 -7.80 24.52
C PHE A 39 -30.51 -7.07 25.19
N GLU A 40 -31.45 -6.48 24.43
CA GLU A 40 -32.74 -6.05 24.97
C GLU A 40 -33.76 -7.20 24.87
N GLY A 41 -34.14 -7.83 26.00
CA GLY A 41 -35.26 -8.79 26.07
C GLY A 41 -34.89 -10.26 26.31
N ASP A 42 -33.64 -10.65 26.06
CA ASP A 42 -33.04 -11.90 26.51
C ASP A 42 -32.09 -11.59 27.66
N ASP A 43 -32.13 -12.38 28.75
CA ASP A 43 -31.13 -12.32 29.82
C ASP A 43 -29.95 -13.20 29.37
N PRO A 44 -28.86 -12.64 28.81
CA PRO A 44 -27.77 -13.44 28.31
C PRO A 44 -27.23 -14.29 29.46
N THR A 45 -26.93 -15.57 29.20
CA THR A 45 -26.39 -16.48 30.22
C THR A 45 -25.10 -15.89 30.81
N PHE A 46 -25.27 -15.21 31.93
CA PHE A 46 -24.24 -14.41 32.57
C PHE A 46 -23.13 -15.34 33.05
N THR A 47 -21.90 -15.11 32.59
CA THR A 47 -20.74 -15.73 33.20
C THR A 47 -19.77 -14.64 33.62
N GLU A 48 -19.58 -14.50 34.94
CA GLU A 48 -18.50 -13.73 35.58
C GLU A 48 -17.14 -13.98 34.88
N GLN A 49 -16.99 -15.17 34.28
CA GLN A 49 -15.85 -15.62 33.50
C GLN A 49 -15.56 -14.76 32.25
N GLU A 50 -16.57 -14.28 31.51
CA GLU A 50 -16.34 -13.47 30.30
C GLU A 50 -15.79 -12.08 30.63
N GLU A 51 -16.26 -11.49 31.73
CA GLU A 51 -15.72 -10.25 32.25
C GLU A 51 -14.30 -10.45 32.83
N GLU A 52 -14.08 -11.54 33.58
CA GLU A 52 -12.75 -11.93 34.06
C GLU A 52 -11.75 -12.06 32.89
N ASN A 53 -12.16 -12.75 31.82
CA ASN A 53 -11.33 -12.95 30.63
C ASN A 53 -10.95 -11.61 29.98
N PHE A 54 -11.89 -10.66 29.87
CA PHE A 54 -11.61 -9.33 29.35
C PHE A 54 -10.51 -8.62 30.15
N TYR A 55 -10.61 -8.55 31.48
CA TYR A 55 -9.59 -7.90 32.32
C TYR A 55 -8.26 -8.66 32.37
N ARG A 56 -8.29 -10.00 32.23
CA ARG A 56 -7.07 -10.82 32.04
C ARG A 56 -6.37 -10.55 30.72
N GLY A 57 -7.08 -10.02 29.72
CA GLY A 57 -6.52 -9.58 28.44
C GLY A 57 -7.13 -10.25 27.22
N ALA A 58 -8.33 -10.83 27.29
CA ALA A 58 -9.07 -11.27 26.11
C ALA A 58 -9.48 -10.06 25.24
N PRO A 59 -9.68 -10.25 23.92
CA PRO A 59 -10.28 -9.21 23.08
C PRO A 59 -11.68 -8.82 23.61
N PRO A 60 -12.10 -7.55 23.45
CA PRO A 60 -13.45 -7.14 23.84
C PRO A 60 -14.51 -7.82 22.97
N ASN A 61 -15.62 -8.20 23.60
CA ASN A 61 -16.85 -8.63 22.92
C ASN A 61 -18.01 -7.68 23.27
N TRP A 62 -19.15 -7.78 22.56
CA TRP A 62 -20.30 -6.90 22.80
C TRP A 62 -20.91 -7.06 24.19
N LEU A 63 -20.84 -8.27 24.76
CA LEU A 63 -21.35 -8.56 26.09
C LEU A 63 -20.59 -7.77 27.17
N ASN A 64 -19.27 -7.57 27.01
CA ASN A 64 -18.48 -6.75 27.94
C ASN A 64 -19.01 -5.30 28.05
N PHE A 65 -19.44 -4.70 26.94
CA PHE A 65 -20.01 -3.35 26.95
C PHE A 65 -21.41 -3.31 27.57
N HIS A 66 -22.23 -4.32 27.29
CA HIS A 66 -23.56 -4.44 27.88
C HIS A 66 -23.49 -4.62 29.40
N ILE A 67 -22.66 -5.56 29.89
CA ILE A 67 -22.45 -5.80 31.33
C ILE A 67 -22.07 -4.48 32.01
N ASN A 68 -21.09 -3.78 31.44
CA ASN A 68 -20.60 -2.54 32.02
C ASN A 68 -21.67 -1.43 32.10
N GLU A 69 -22.55 -1.32 31.10
CA GLU A 69 -23.67 -0.38 31.14
C GLU A 69 -24.71 -0.78 32.20
N GLN A 70 -25.03 -2.07 32.34
CA GLN A 70 -25.99 -2.55 33.35
C GLN A 70 -25.50 -2.33 34.78
N GLU A 71 -24.22 -2.58 35.04
CA GLU A 71 -23.60 -2.31 36.35
C GLU A 71 -23.60 -0.83 36.70
N ALA A 72 -23.31 0.02 35.72
CA ALA A 72 -23.38 1.47 35.90
C ALA A 72 -24.81 1.96 36.17
N LEU A 73 -25.81 1.40 35.49
CA LEU A 73 -27.22 1.74 35.68
C LEU A 73 -27.76 1.25 37.04
N SER A 74 -27.32 0.09 37.50
CA SER A 74 -27.69 -0.48 38.81
C SER A 74 -26.89 0.09 39.97
N GLY A 75 -25.86 0.90 39.70
CA GLY A 75 -24.99 1.52 40.71
C GLY A 75 -24.01 0.53 41.37
N THR A 76 -23.88 -0.68 40.82
CA THR A 76 -22.99 -1.74 41.32
C THR A 76 -21.57 -1.66 40.74
N GLY A 77 -21.37 -0.82 39.72
CA GLY A 77 -20.05 -0.57 39.11
C GLY A 77 -19.98 0.75 38.35
N THR A 78 -18.81 1.01 37.77
CA THR A 78 -18.53 2.22 36.98
C THR A 78 -18.37 1.91 35.50
N LEU A 79 -18.76 2.86 34.64
CA LEU A 79 -18.56 2.77 33.19
C LEU A 79 -17.08 2.63 32.83
N PHE A 80 -16.79 1.96 31.72
CA PHE A 80 -15.44 1.82 31.19
C PHE A 80 -14.78 3.18 31.02
N THR A 81 -13.52 3.24 31.43
CA THR A 81 -12.70 4.45 31.29
C THR A 81 -12.54 4.78 29.82
N LYS A 82 -13.20 5.84 29.37
CA LYS A 82 -13.02 6.42 28.04
C LYS A 82 -11.63 7.04 27.96
N ARG A 83 -10.79 6.49 27.08
CA ARG A 83 -9.43 6.96 26.85
C ARG A 83 -9.40 8.34 26.20
N ASP A 84 -8.30 9.05 26.37
CA ASP A 84 -8.05 10.34 25.73
C ASP A 84 -8.17 10.22 24.21
N GLY A 85 -8.88 11.18 23.61
CA GLY A 85 -9.22 11.17 22.18
C GLY A 85 -10.50 10.40 21.84
N PHE A 86 -11.19 9.76 22.78
CA PHE A 86 -12.46 9.06 22.52
C PHE A 86 -13.54 10.00 22.00
N GLU A 87 -13.74 11.14 22.67
CA GLU A 87 -14.74 12.12 22.23
C GLU A 87 -14.35 12.71 20.87
N LYS A 88 -13.07 13.00 20.63
CA LYS A 88 -12.57 13.42 19.31
C LYS A 88 -12.85 12.38 18.22
N LEU A 89 -12.64 11.08 18.51
CA LEU A 89 -12.94 10.00 17.56
C LEU A 89 -14.43 9.95 17.22
N LYS A 90 -15.29 10.05 18.24
CA LYS A 90 -16.75 10.05 18.08
C LYS A 90 -17.23 11.27 17.29
N GLU A 91 -16.70 12.44 17.59
CA GLU A 91 -16.93 13.69 16.85
C GLU A 91 -16.50 13.56 15.39
N GLU A 92 -15.29 13.04 15.12
CA GLU A 92 -14.83 12.81 13.74
C GLU A 92 -15.77 11.88 12.97
N ILE A 93 -16.18 10.76 13.56
CA ILE A 93 -17.14 9.81 12.95
C ILE A 93 -18.47 10.51 12.65
N GLN A 94 -19.02 11.27 13.60
CA GLN A 94 -20.27 12.01 13.41
C GLN A 94 -20.15 13.10 12.34
N MET A 95 -19.02 13.80 12.30
CA MET A 95 -18.74 14.79 11.26
C MET A 95 -18.64 14.15 9.88
N LYS A 96 -18.02 12.97 9.77
CA LYS A 96 -17.97 12.20 8.52
C LYS A 96 -19.35 11.76 8.01
N ARG A 97 -20.32 11.53 8.90
CA ARG A 97 -21.72 11.25 8.50
C ARG A 97 -22.39 12.44 7.80
N LYS A 98 -22.00 13.66 8.17
CA LYS A 98 -22.49 14.91 7.55
C LYS A 98 -21.74 15.25 6.26
N LEU A 99 -20.55 14.67 6.09
CA LEU A 99 -19.77 14.91 4.89
C LEU A 99 -20.45 14.31 3.67
N PRO A 100 -20.22 14.95 2.52
CA PRO A 100 -20.87 14.54 1.31
C PRO A 100 -20.44 13.10 0.92
N ALA A 101 -19.22 12.65 1.19
CA ALA A 101 -18.75 11.37 0.70
C ALA A 101 -18.58 10.27 1.74
N MET A 102 -18.49 9.01 1.27
CA MET A 102 -17.86 7.94 2.05
C MET A 102 -16.49 8.41 2.53
N SER A 103 -16.23 8.13 3.79
CA SER A 103 -15.11 8.73 4.50
C SER A 103 -14.42 7.69 5.36
N THR A 104 -13.12 7.84 5.52
CA THR A 104 -12.34 7.03 6.45
C THR A 104 -11.99 7.87 7.68
N VAL A 105 -12.18 7.29 8.86
CA VAL A 105 -11.64 7.77 10.13
C VAL A 105 -10.55 6.79 10.54
N LYS A 106 -9.35 7.28 10.82
CA LYS A 106 -8.23 6.42 11.24
C LYS A 106 -8.03 6.55 12.75
N LEU A 107 -8.05 5.43 13.45
CA LEU A 107 -7.59 5.32 14.83
C LEU A 107 -6.23 4.65 14.82
N PHE A 108 -5.18 5.41 15.08
CA PHE A 108 -3.85 4.86 15.29
C PHE A 108 -3.66 4.53 16.76
N HIS A 109 -3.05 3.39 17.07
CA HIS A 109 -2.83 3.03 18.46
C HIS A 109 -1.58 2.18 18.66
N GLN A 110 -0.93 2.34 19.80
CA GLN A 110 0.18 1.47 20.21
C GLN A 110 -0.34 0.07 20.60
N SER A 111 0.50 -0.95 20.47
CA SER A 111 0.11 -2.31 20.89
C SER A 111 -0.19 -2.36 22.39
N GLY A 112 -1.34 -2.92 22.77
CA GLY A 112 -1.78 -3.03 24.17
C GLY A 112 -2.40 -1.76 24.77
N SER A 113 -2.52 -0.66 24.02
CA SER A 113 -3.12 0.59 24.55
C SER A 113 -4.65 0.59 24.67
N GLY A 114 -5.34 -0.45 24.19
CA GLY A 114 -6.81 -0.52 24.20
C GLY A 114 -7.49 0.05 22.96
N GLY A 115 -6.77 0.26 21.84
CA GLY A 115 -7.33 0.84 20.61
C GLY A 115 -8.53 0.08 20.02
N THR A 116 -8.49 -1.25 20.01
CA THR A 116 -9.64 -2.07 19.57
C THR A 116 -10.84 -1.88 20.48
N THR A 117 -10.64 -1.84 21.80
CA THR A 117 -11.69 -1.58 22.79
C THR A 117 -12.31 -0.21 22.58
N MET A 118 -11.50 0.83 22.40
CA MET A 118 -11.95 2.19 22.12
C MET A 118 -12.76 2.28 20.81
N ALA A 119 -12.34 1.57 19.77
CA ALA A 119 -13.06 1.51 18.49
C ALA A 119 -14.42 0.81 18.62
N MET A 120 -14.47 -0.35 19.27
CA MET A 120 -15.72 -1.07 19.52
C MET A 120 -16.66 -0.30 20.46
N GLN A 121 -16.10 0.40 21.46
CA GLN A 121 -16.87 1.30 22.32
C GLN A 121 -17.52 2.44 21.52
N ALA A 122 -16.82 3.00 20.52
CA ALA A 122 -17.40 4.01 19.64
C ALA A 122 -18.56 3.44 18.81
N LEU A 123 -18.47 2.20 18.32
CA LEU A 123 -19.58 1.52 17.64
C LEU A 123 -20.76 1.30 18.59
N TRP A 124 -20.49 0.88 19.83
CA TRP A 124 -21.49 0.64 20.87
C TRP A 124 -22.28 1.91 21.24
N ASP A 125 -21.58 3.03 21.44
CA ASP A 125 -22.16 4.34 21.71
C ASP A 125 -22.98 4.89 20.53
N LEU A 126 -22.66 4.47 19.31
CA LEU A 126 -23.23 5.01 18.07
C LEU A 126 -24.27 4.10 17.40
N LYS A 127 -24.56 2.91 17.94
CA LYS A 127 -25.49 1.90 17.36
C LYS A 127 -26.91 2.42 17.10
N LYS A 128 -27.38 3.39 17.89
CA LYS A 128 -28.68 4.07 17.70
C LYS A 128 -28.67 5.10 16.57
N THR A 129 -27.49 5.54 16.15
CA THR A 129 -27.28 6.60 15.13
C THR A 129 -26.82 6.04 13.79
N PHE A 130 -25.99 5.00 13.80
CA PHE A 130 -25.42 4.32 12.64
C PHE A 130 -25.82 2.84 12.63
N ARG A 131 -25.71 2.20 11.47
CA ARG A 131 -25.70 0.73 11.40
C ARG A 131 -24.27 0.25 11.59
N CYS A 132 -23.97 -0.34 12.73
CA CYS A 132 -22.60 -0.66 13.13
C CYS A 132 -22.25 -2.10 12.77
N ALA A 133 -21.04 -2.32 12.23
CA ALA A 133 -20.53 -3.65 11.98
C ALA A 133 -18.99 -3.72 12.12
N VAL A 134 -18.49 -4.90 12.48
CA VAL A 134 -17.05 -5.20 12.53
C VAL A 134 -16.74 -6.24 11.46
N LEU A 135 -15.78 -5.95 10.59
CA LEU A 135 -15.38 -6.92 9.57
C LEU A 135 -14.68 -8.12 10.21
N THR A 136 -15.21 -9.33 10.00
CA THR A 136 -14.66 -10.57 10.56
C THR A 136 -13.69 -11.20 9.57
N ASN A 137 -12.49 -11.55 10.06
CA ASN A 137 -11.39 -12.14 9.28
C ASN A 137 -10.94 -11.35 8.03
N SER A 138 -9.78 -11.73 7.48
CA SER A 138 -9.21 -11.12 6.27
C SER A 138 -10.04 -11.49 5.04
N ALA A 139 -11.18 -10.82 4.84
CA ALA A 139 -12.03 -11.02 3.68
C ALA A 139 -11.25 -10.67 2.40
N SER A 140 -10.75 -11.69 1.71
CA SER A 140 -10.08 -11.54 0.40
C SER A 140 -11.03 -11.05 -0.70
N ASN A 141 -12.33 -10.95 -0.41
CA ASN A 141 -13.38 -10.61 -1.36
C ASN A 141 -14.08 -9.29 -0.99
N THR A 142 -13.45 -8.17 -1.37
CA THR A 142 -14.00 -6.82 -1.18
C THR A 142 -15.36 -6.62 -1.87
N THR A 143 -15.65 -7.38 -2.93
CA THR A 143 -16.93 -7.32 -3.63
C THR A 143 -18.07 -7.85 -2.76
N ARG A 144 -17.88 -8.98 -2.06
CA ARG A 144 -18.89 -9.51 -1.14
C ARG A 144 -19.09 -8.60 0.07
N VAL A 145 -18.00 -8.08 0.64
CA VAL A 145 -18.09 -7.10 1.73
C VAL A 145 -18.84 -5.84 1.28
N ALA A 146 -18.56 -5.34 0.06
CA ALA A 146 -19.29 -4.21 -0.50
C ALA A 146 -20.79 -4.49 -0.68
N GLN A 147 -21.15 -5.71 -1.07
CA GLN A 147 -22.56 -6.13 -1.11
C GLN A 147 -23.16 -6.13 0.30
N GLU A 148 -22.52 -6.73 1.31
CA GLU A 148 -23.02 -6.71 2.69
C GLU A 148 -23.22 -5.28 3.21
N VAL A 149 -22.26 -4.38 2.97
CA VAL A 149 -22.35 -2.97 3.37
C VAL A 149 -23.52 -2.27 2.66
N VAL A 150 -23.73 -2.51 1.37
CA VAL A 150 -24.85 -1.91 0.63
C VAL A 150 -26.19 -2.47 1.11
N HIS A 151 -26.30 -3.78 1.37
CA HIS A 151 -27.49 -4.38 1.96
C HIS A 151 -27.76 -3.84 3.36
N LEU A 152 -26.73 -3.68 4.19
CA LEU A 152 -26.86 -3.10 5.52
C LEU A 152 -27.26 -1.62 5.42
N PHE A 153 -26.79 -0.86 4.43
CA PHE A 153 -27.21 0.52 4.18
C PHE A 153 -28.69 0.63 3.78
N THR A 154 -29.19 -0.30 2.95
CA THR A 154 -30.56 -0.26 2.41
C THR A 154 -31.56 -1.14 3.15
N ALA A 155 -31.14 -1.92 4.17
CA ALA A 155 -32.00 -2.85 4.89
C ALA A 155 -33.33 -2.18 5.32
N GLY A 156 -34.44 -2.90 5.08
CA GLY A 156 -35.81 -2.38 5.19
C GLY A 156 -36.37 -1.92 3.84
N SER A 157 -36.83 -0.67 3.77
CA SER A 157 -37.38 -0.04 2.56
C SER A 157 -36.49 1.13 2.11
N LEU A 158 -36.71 1.65 0.89
CA LEU A 158 -36.01 2.83 0.35
C LEU A 158 -36.01 4.05 1.29
N GLY A 159 -37.02 4.19 2.16
CA GLY A 159 -37.12 5.28 3.14
C GLY A 159 -36.33 5.06 4.43
N HIS A 160 -35.76 3.86 4.65
CA HIS A 160 -35.10 3.45 5.89
C HIS A 160 -33.57 3.47 5.82
N GLN A 161 -32.99 4.03 4.75
CA GLN A 161 -31.53 4.12 4.59
C GLN A 161 -30.86 4.70 5.85
N ASN A 162 -29.73 4.13 6.25
CA ASN A 162 -28.87 4.72 7.29
C ASN A 162 -27.40 4.40 7.02
N THR A 163 -26.50 5.35 7.33
CA THR A 163 -25.06 5.20 7.15
C THR A 163 -24.51 4.02 7.95
N VAL A 164 -23.69 3.20 7.30
CA VAL A 164 -22.97 2.08 7.94
C VAL A 164 -21.68 2.59 8.58
N LEU A 165 -21.44 2.28 9.85
CA LEU A 165 -20.16 2.46 10.52
C LEU A 165 -19.44 1.12 10.57
N LEU A 166 -18.41 0.96 9.72
CA LEU A 166 -17.69 -0.31 9.56
C LEU A 166 -16.31 -0.23 10.20
N LEU A 167 -16.03 -1.07 11.20
CA LEU A 167 -14.72 -1.22 11.82
C LEU A 167 -13.84 -2.20 11.03
N LEU A 168 -12.62 -1.76 10.69
CA LEU A 168 -11.64 -2.48 9.89
C LEU A 168 -10.27 -2.47 10.57
N ASN A 169 -9.61 -3.62 10.63
CA ASN A 169 -8.25 -3.76 11.18
C ASN A 169 -7.14 -3.75 10.09
N ASP A 170 -7.51 -3.81 8.82
CA ASP A 170 -6.56 -3.83 7.69
C ASP A 170 -6.68 -2.56 6.84
N GLU A 171 -5.62 -1.75 6.83
CA GLU A 171 -5.55 -0.53 6.02
C GLU A 171 -5.45 -0.83 4.51
N GLN A 172 -4.95 -2.02 4.12
CA GLN A 172 -4.67 -2.35 2.73
C GLN A 172 -5.91 -2.55 1.87
N ILE A 173 -7.04 -2.91 2.48
CA ILE A 173 -8.30 -3.17 1.76
C ILE A 173 -9.16 -1.92 1.59
N LEU A 174 -8.83 -0.79 2.23
CA LEU A 174 -9.69 0.39 2.30
C LEU A 174 -10.05 0.95 0.92
N ASP A 175 -9.06 1.21 0.08
CA ASP A 175 -9.29 1.86 -1.22
C ASP A 175 -10.11 0.97 -2.15
N LYS A 176 -9.76 -0.32 -2.23
CA LYS A 176 -10.48 -1.32 -3.02
C LYS A 176 -11.92 -1.53 -2.52
N LEU A 177 -12.12 -1.50 -1.20
CA LEU A 177 -13.44 -1.64 -0.61
C LEU A 177 -14.32 -0.43 -0.90
N GLN A 178 -13.78 0.79 -0.80
CA GLN A 178 -14.50 2.01 -1.17
C GLN A 178 -14.94 1.97 -2.63
N GLU A 179 -14.04 1.63 -3.54
CA GLU A 179 -14.35 1.49 -4.97
C GLU A 179 -15.43 0.41 -5.20
N SER A 180 -15.29 -0.75 -4.55
CA SER A 180 -16.26 -1.86 -4.65
C SER A 180 -17.67 -1.45 -4.16
N ILE A 181 -17.75 -0.68 -3.07
CA ILE A 181 -19.03 -0.14 -2.56
C ILE A 181 -19.62 0.85 -3.57
N MET A 182 -18.83 1.78 -4.09
CA MET A 182 -19.29 2.76 -5.10
C MET A 182 -19.85 2.06 -6.36
N MET A 183 -19.10 1.09 -6.88
CA MET A 183 -19.52 0.30 -8.05
C MET A 183 -20.81 -0.48 -7.78
N THR A 184 -20.95 -1.03 -6.57
CA THR A 184 -22.18 -1.75 -6.17
C THR A 184 -23.36 -0.80 -6.10
N VAL A 185 -23.20 0.41 -5.55
CA VAL A 185 -24.24 1.45 -5.49
C VAL A 185 -24.67 1.87 -6.90
N LYS A 186 -23.71 2.12 -7.81
CA LYS A 186 -23.96 2.47 -9.21
C LYS A 186 -24.70 1.34 -9.94
N LYS A 187 -24.26 0.09 -9.78
CA LYS A 187 -24.87 -1.09 -10.42
C LYS A 187 -26.35 -1.25 -10.03
N HIS A 188 -26.70 -0.98 -8.79
CA HIS A 188 -28.07 -1.12 -8.28
C HIS A 188 -28.89 0.17 -8.41
N ASN A 189 -28.35 1.23 -9.03
CA ASN A 189 -29.01 2.54 -9.18
C ASN A 189 -29.58 3.10 -7.86
N ILE A 190 -28.84 2.93 -6.76
CA ILE A 190 -29.30 3.36 -5.43
C ILE A 190 -29.15 4.87 -5.31
N VAL A 191 -30.27 5.56 -5.05
CA VAL A 191 -30.27 6.99 -4.75
C VAL A 191 -29.88 7.19 -3.29
N THR A 192 -28.71 7.78 -3.05
CA THR A 192 -28.16 8.01 -1.70
C THR A 192 -28.46 9.44 -1.22
N ARG A 193 -29.10 9.58 -0.06
CA ARG A 193 -29.35 10.89 0.60
C ARG A 193 -28.31 11.24 1.67
N MET A 194 -27.47 10.29 2.03
CA MET A 194 -26.41 10.36 3.04
C MET A 194 -25.24 9.46 2.61
N PRO A 195 -24.04 9.59 3.19
CA PRO A 195 -22.94 8.71 2.87
C PRO A 195 -23.29 7.25 3.20
N VAL A 196 -22.93 6.33 2.29
CA VAL A 196 -23.22 4.89 2.42
C VAL A 196 -22.51 4.30 3.63
N ALA A 197 -21.22 4.60 3.78
CA ALA A 197 -20.40 4.10 4.86
C ALA A 197 -19.40 5.15 5.40
N VAL A 198 -19.14 5.05 6.70
CA VAL A 198 -17.96 5.61 7.37
C VAL A 198 -17.07 4.44 7.77
N LEU A 199 -15.84 4.41 7.24
CA LEU A 199 -14.88 3.35 7.50
C LEU A 199 -14.00 3.75 8.69
N LEU A 200 -14.15 3.06 9.82
CA LEU A 200 -13.28 3.22 10.99
C LEU A 200 -12.11 2.25 10.87
N SER A 201 -10.94 2.76 10.48
CA SER A 201 -9.71 1.97 10.34
C SER A 201 -8.90 2.02 11.63
N CYS A 202 -8.86 0.90 12.35
CA CYS A 202 -8.08 0.75 13.58
C CYS A 202 -6.72 0.13 13.25
N VAL A 203 -5.66 0.93 13.28
CA VAL A 203 -4.33 0.54 12.79
C VAL A 203 -3.30 0.63 13.91
N ARG A 204 -2.61 -0.49 14.15
CA ARG A 204 -1.51 -0.56 15.12
C ARG A 204 -0.29 0.18 14.62
N LYS A 205 0.19 1.14 15.40
CA LYS A 205 1.43 1.90 15.17
C LYS A 205 2.13 2.17 16.50
N ASP A 206 3.37 1.73 16.62
CA ASP A 206 4.12 1.86 17.87
C ASP A 206 4.69 3.27 18.12
N ILE A 207 4.66 4.18 17.14
CA ILE A 207 5.20 5.55 17.23
C ILE A 207 4.13 6.58 16.85
N LEU A 208 4.14 7.70 17.58
CA LEU A 208 3.26 8.87 17.41
C LEU A 208 3.54 9.54 16.06
N LEU A 209 2.62 9.42 15.12
CA LEU A 209 2.55 10.35 14.00
C LEU A 209 1.77 11.58 14.48
N GLN A 210 2.34 12.78 14.39
CA GLN A 210 1.51 14.00 14.38
C GLN A 210 0.65 13.97 13.12
N SER A 211 -0.50 13.31 13.24
CA SER A 211 -1.50 13.21 12.21
C SER A 211 -2.76 13.92 12.70
N LYS A 212 -3.56 14.46 11.77
CA LYS A 212 -4.89 14.99 12.13
C LYS A 212 -5.78 13.92 12.78
N ASN A 213 -5.51 12.64 12.49
CA ASN A 213 -6.26 11.49 12.98
C ASN A 213 -6.03 11.24 14.48
N VAL A 214 -6.94 10.48 15.09
CA VAL A 214 -6.86 10.13 16.51
C VAL A 214 -5.72 9.13 16.74
N PHE A 215 -4.85 9.43 17.70
CA PHE A 215 -3.75 8.56 18.11
C PHE A 215 -3.88 8.20 19.59
N LEU A 216 -4.03 6.92 19.90
CA LEU A 216 -4.08 6.39 21.25
C LEU A 216 -2.71 5.85 21.68
N LYS A 217 -2.01 6.64 22.48
CA LYS A 217 -0.73 6.26 23.10
C LYS A 217 -0.94 5.29 24.27
N ARG A 218 0.12 4.59 24.68
CA ARG A 218 0.10 3.73 25.88
C ARG A 218 -0.13 4.56 27.12
N GLU A 219 0.75 5.53 27.36
CA GLU A 219 0.74 6.42 28.53
C GLU A 219 -0.65 6.98 28.85
N LEU A 220 -1.03 6.87 30.11
CA LEU A 220 -2.27 7.42 30.66
C LEU A 220 -2.08 8.89 31.09
N SER A 221 -3.06 9.75 30.80
CA SER A 221 -3.15 11.06 31.45
C SER A 221 -3.51 10.94 32.94
N GLU A 222 -3.31 12.00 33.71
CA GLU A 222 -3.62 12.01 35.14
C GLU A 222 -5.10 11.67 35.42
N ASN A 223 -6.01 12.18 34.58
CA ASN A 223 -7.43 11.88 34.66
C ASN A 223 -7.75 10.41 34.34
N GLU A 224 -7.13 9.86 33.28
CA GLU A 224 -7.25 8.42 32.98
C GLU A 224 -6.73 7.57 34.15
N GLN A 225 -5.57 7.91 34.71
CA GLN A 225 -4.99 7.19 35.85
C GLN A 225 -5.92 7.21 37.06
N GLN A 226 -6.54 8.35 37.38
CA GLN A 226 -7.52 8.44 38.47
C GLN A 226 -8.68 7.46 38.24
N LYS A 227 -9.28 7.46 37.04
CA LYS A 227 -10.40 6.57 36.70
C LYS A 227 -10.01 5.09 36.74
N PHE A 228 -8.81 4.75 36.25
CA PHE A 228 -8.30 3.37 36.36
C PHE A 228 -8.06 2.96 37.82
N ASN A 229 -7.66 3.89 38.70
CA ASN A 229 -7.51 3.63 40.13
C ASN A 229 -8.86 3.44 40.83
N GLU A 230 -9.88 4.19 40.44
CA GLU A 230 -11.26 4.01 40.91
C GLU A 230 -11.81 2.64 40.46
N LYS A 231 -11.66 2.31 39.17
CA LYS A 231 -12.07 0.99 38.64
C LYS A 231 -11.32 -0.16 39.31
N LYS A 232 -10.06 0.04 39.69
CA LYS A 232 -9.30 -0.97 40.46
C LYS A 232 -9.90 -1.25 41.82
N LYS A 233 -10.39 -0.23 42.54
CA LYS A 233 -11.05 -0.41 43.85
C LYS A 233 -12.32 -1.24 43.69
N GLU A 234 -13.16 -0.88 42.73
CA GLU A 234 -14.37 -1.63 42.36
C GLU A 234 -14.05 -3.10 42.03
N LEU A 235 -13.07 -3.36 41.15
CA LEU A 235 -12.69 -4.72 40.79
C LEU A 235 -12.08 -5.48 41.97
N THR A 236 -11.43 -4.80 42.92
CA THR A 236 -10.87 -5.44 44.13
C THR A 236 -11.99 -5.87 45.06
N GLU A 237 -13.04 -5.06 45.21
CA GLU A 237 -14.22 -5.39 46.00
C GLU A 237 -14.99 -6.57 45.38
N LYS A 238 -15.10 -6.60 44.05
CA LYS A 238 -15.83 -7.64 43.32
C LYS A 238 -15.08 -8.97 43.22
N TYR A 239 -13.78 -8.95 42.91
CA TYR A 239 -13.02 -10.16 42.55
C TYR A 239 -11.96 -10.56 43.59
N GLY A 240 -11.75 -9.75 44.63
CA GLY A 240 -10.75 -10.00 45.67
C GLY A 240 -9.36 -10.24 45.10
N GLU A 241 -8.73 -11.35 45.50
CA GLU A 241 -7.37 -11.71 45.10
C GLU A 241 -7.19 -12.02 43.61
N LYS A 242 -8.27 -12.40 42.89
CA LYS A 242 -8.21 -12.71 41.45
C LYS A 242 -7.73 -11.53 40.61
N ILE A 243 -7.93 -10.29 41.07
CA ILE A 243 -7.49 -9.07 40.37
C ILE A 243 -5.99 -9.08 40.07
N ARG A 244 -5.17 -9.82 40.85
CA ARG A 244 -3.72 -9.94 40.63
C ARG A 244 -3.39 -10.56 39.26
N GLU A 245 -4.29 -11.38 38.71
CA GLU A 245 -4.12 -12.01 37.40
C GLU A 245 -4.68 -11.16 36.24
N PHE A 246 -5.31 -10.02 36.52
CA PHE A 246 -5.94 -9.17 35.50
C PHE A 246 -4.89 -8.34 34.76
N HIS A 247 -3.93 -9.00 34.11
CA HIS A 247 -2.77 -8.34 33.50
C HIS A 247 -3.15 -7.38 32.38
N GLY A 248 -4.21 -7.66 31.61
CA GLY A 248 -4.74 -6.74 30.60
C GLY A 248 -5.12 -5.38 31.22
N PHE A 249 -5.79 -5.41 32.37
CA PHE A 249 -6.16 -4.22 33.14
C PHE A 249 -4.99 -3.60 33.92
N ASN A 250 -4.29 -4.41 34.73
CA ASN A 250 -3.25 -3.93 35.66
C ASN A 250 -2.06 -3.29 34.95
N ILE A 251 -1.68 -3.76 33.77
CA ILE A 251 -0.60 -3.12 32.98
C ILE A 251 -1.03 -1.72 32.57
N MET A 252 -2.28 -1.52 32.15
CA MET A 252 -2.79 -0.21 31.81
C MET A 252 -2.92 0.66 33.07
N GLN A 253 -3.52 0.14 34.14
CA GLN A 253 -3.73 0.84 35.42
C GLN A 253 -2.42 1.29 36.07
N THR A 254 -1.35 0.50 35.97
CA THR A 254 0.00 0.88 36.46
C THR A 254 0.79 1.74 35.48
N ASN A 255 0.11 2.29 34.46
CA ASN A 255 0.68 3.09 33.40
C ASN A 255 1.90 2.42 32.72
N PHE A 256 1.74 1.14 32.40
CA PHE A 256 2.74 0.31 31.71
C PHE A 256 4.06 0.14 32.50
N SER A 257 3.99 0.15 33.84
CA SER A 257 5.14 -0.02 34.73
C SER A 257 5.99 -1.24 34.39
N GLU A 258 7.27 -1.01 34.09
CA GLU A 258 8.24 -2.08 33.86
C GLU A 258 8.44 -2.95 35.11
N GLU A 259 8.36 -2.36 36.30
CA GLU A 259 8.46 -3.10 37.57
C GLU A 259 7.32 -4.12 37.71
N TYR A 260 6.09 -3.69 37.43
CA TYR A 260 4.93 -4.59 37.44
C TYR A 260 5.10 -5.75 36.44
N ILE A 261 5.50 -5.43 35.21
CA ILE A 261 5.68 -6.42 34.14
C ILE A 261 6.79 -7.42 34.53
N ASN A 262 7.93 -6.94 35.03
CA ASN A 262 9.04 -7.79 35.47
C ASN A 262 8.65 -8.69 36.64
N LYS A 263 7.83 -8.20 37.57
CA LYS A 263 7.30 -8.98 38.69
C LYS A 263 6.34 -10.07 38.22
N ALA A 264 5.39 -9.73 37.35
CA ALA A 264 4.46 -10.71 36.76
C ALA A 264 5.23 -11.81 36.01
N CYS A 265 6.26 -11.46 35.25
CA CYS A 265 7.04 -12.42 34.47
C CYS A 265 8.08 -13.19 35.29
N GLN A 266 8.21 -12.96 36.60
CA GLN A 266 9.28 -13.57 37.42
C GLN A 266 9.25 -15.11 37.39
N ILE A 267 8.06 -15.71 37.31
CA ILE A 267 7.89 -17.17 37.25
C ILE A 267 8.63 -17.81 36.06
N ILE A 268 8.78 -17.07 34.95
CA ILE A 268 9.46 -17.54 33.72
C ILE A 268 10.97 -17.74 33.94
N ARG A 269 11.58 -17.08 34.93
CA ARG A 269 13.01 -17.27 35.25
C ARG A 269 13.35 -18.69 35.72
N SER A 270 12.36 -19.44 36.18
CA SER A 270 12.52 -20.87 36.54
C SER A 270 12.71 -21.79 35.32
N CYS A 271 12.42 -21.30 34.11
CA CYS A 271 12.51 -22.06 32.86
C CYS A 271 13.94 -22.04 32.29
N SER A 272 14.79 -22.98 32.71
CA SER A 272 16.13 -23.15 32.12
C SER A 272 16.13 -24.03 30.86
N LYS A 273 17.25 -24.01 30.10
CA LYS A 273 17.48 -24.89 28.94
C LYS A 273 17.55 -26.38 29.33
N ALA A 274 18.07 -26.70 30.52
CA ALA A 274 18.20 -28.07 30.99
C ALA A 274 16.85 -28.62 31.49
N ARG A 275 16.40 -29.74 30.91
CA ARG A 275 15.14 -30.45 31.27
C ARG A 275 13.89 -29.56 31.29
N ARG A 276 13.58 -28.92 30.16
CA ARG A 276 12.43 -28.02 30.06
C ARG A 276 11.08 -28.77 29.99
N PRO A 277 10.18 -28.62 30.97
CA PRO A 277 8.83 -29.20 30.92
C PRO A 277 8.01 -28.68 29.73
N LEU A 278 7.06 -29.47 29.22
CA LEU A 278 6.22 -29.07 28.08
C LEU A 278 5.48 -27.75 28.34
N LYS A 279 4.91 -27.53 29.53
CA LYS A 279 4.29 -26.25 29.91
C LYS A 279 5.21 -25.04 29.78
N ALA A 280 6.49 -25.17 30.13
CA ALA A 280 7.48 -24.11 29.98
C ALA A 280 7.84 -23.87 28.50
N GLN A 281 7.82 -24.92 27.67
CA GLN A 281 7.99 -24.79 26.21
C GLN A 281 6.79 -24.08 25.60
N LEU A 282 5.56 -24.45 25.98
CA LEU A 282 4.34 -23.81 25.49
C LEU A 282 4.29 -22.32 25.88
N ALA A 283 4.64 -21.99 27.13
CA ALA A 283 4.76 -20.60 27.57
C ALA A 283 5.80 -19.81 26.74
N ALA A 284 6.94 -20.44 26.39
CA ALA A 284 7.94 -19.84 25.52
C ALA A 284 7.43 -19.62 24.09
N PHE A 285 6.66 -20.57 23.53
CA PHE A 285 6.06 -20.45 22.20
C PHE A 285 5.04 -19.32 22.13
N LEU A 286 4.11 -19.27 23.09
CA LEU A 286 3.13 -18.18 23.19
C LEU A 286 3.82 -16.83 23.38
N SER A 287 4.86 -16.77 24.24
CA SER A 287 5.66 -15.55 24.44
C SER A 287 6.35 -15.09 23.15
N LEU A 288 6.97 -15.99 22.41
CA LEU A 288 7.62 -15.66 21.13
C LEU A 288 6.59 -15.15 20.12
N LEU A 289 5.52 -15.91 19.90
CA LEU A 289 4.50 -15.58 18.90
C LEU A 289 3.85 -14.23 19.18
N ASN A 290 3.47 -13.96 20.44
CA ASN A 290 2.81 -12.71 20.83
C ASN A 290 3.77 -11.52 20.92
N ALA A 291 5.06 -11.73 21.15
CA ALA A 291 6.07 -10.66 21.14
C ALA A 291 6.33 -10.11 19.74
N TYR A 292 6.36 -10.99 18.73
CA TYR A 292 6.70 -10.64 17.34
C TYR A 292 5.49 -10.54 16.40
N VAL A 293 4.34 -11.11 16.78
CA VAL A 293 3.06 -10.99 16.08
C VAL A 293 1.97 -10.69 17.11
N PRO A 294 1.82 -9.43 17.58
CA PRO A 294 0.83 -9.10 18.60
C PRO A 294 -0.59 -9.48 18.19
N GLY A 295 -1.36 -10.08 19.10
CA GLY A 295 -2.71 -10.57 18.83
C GLY A 295 -2.76 -11.95 18.16
N SER A 296 -1.62 -12.58 17.90
CA SER A 296 -1.55 -14.00 17.55
C SER A 296 -2.05 -14.90 18.69
N TYR A 297 -2.43 -16.12 18.34
CA TYR A 297 -2.94 -17.13 19.25
C TYR A 297 -2.61 -18.52 18.72
N LEU A 298 -2.72 -19.51 19.61
CA LEU A 298 -2.85 -20.93 19.26
C LEU A 298 -4.26 -21.39 19.60
N LEU A 299 -4.73 -22.43 18.94
CA LEU A 299 -6.01 -23.05 19.31
C LEU A 299 -5.84 -23.84 20.61
N GLU A 300 -6.90 -23.94 21.41
CA GLU A 300 -6.87 -24.66 22.69
C GLU A 300 -6.57 -26.15 22.46
N SER A 301 -7.18 -26.78 21.44
CA SER A 301 -6.87 -28.17 21.05
C SER A 301 -5.37 -28.38 20.81
N GLN A 302 -4.75 -27.50 20.04
CA GLN A 302 -3.32 -27.60 19.72
C GLN A 302 -2.41 -27.41 20.93
N CYS A 303 -2.84 -26.61 21.90
CA CYS A 303 -2.14 -26.47 23.17
C CYS A 303 -2.23 -27.78 23.98
N LEU A 304 -3.42 -28.40 24.03
CA LEU A 304 -3.65 -29.67 24.74
C LEU A 304 -2.91 -30.84 24.07
N ASP A 305 -2.94 -30.92 22.74
CA ASP A 305 -2.21 -31.93 21.95
C ASP A 305 -0.70 -31.84 22.21
N PHE A 306 -0.15 -30.62 22.26
CA PHE A 306 1.27 -30.41 22.57
C PHE A 306 1.61 -30.86 23.99
N LEU A 307 0.68 -30.73 24.94
CA LEU A 307 0.83 -31.21 26.31
C LEU A 307 0.65 -32.75 26.44
N LYS A 308 0.35 -33.46 25.34
CA LYS A 308 0.23 -34.92 25.19
C LYS A 308 -0.95 -35.57 25.92
N GLU A 309 -2.17 -35.10 25.67
CA GLU A 309 -3.37 -35.90 25.96
C GLU A 309 -4.19 -36.11 24.69
N GLU A 310 -4.17 -37.35 24.17
CA GLU A 310 -5.28 -37.88 23.39
C GLU A 310 -6.37 -38.25 24.40
N SER A 311 -7.50 -37.56 24.34
CA SER A 311 -8.59 -37.68 25.31
C SER A 311 -9.05 -39.14 25.49
N ASN A 312 -8.68 -39.75 26.60
CA ASN A 312 -9.45 -40.83 27.22
C ASN A 312 -9.71 -40.43 28.68
N ALA A 313 -11.00 -40.33 29.02
CA ALA A 313 -11.62 -40.14 30.33
C ALA A 313 -12.01 -38.70 30.77
N PHE A 314 -13.28 -38.36 30.50
CA PHE A 314 -14.28 -37.78 31.43
C PHE A 314 -13.96 -36.55 32.32
N ALA A 315 -12.86 -35.83 32.12
CA ALA A 315 -12.63 -34.51 32.73
C ALA A 315 -12.18 -33.51 31.67
N ASP A 316 -12.99 -32.47 31.44
CA ASP A 316 -12.68 -31.35 30.55
C ASP A 316 -11.65 -30.42 31.22
N VAL A 317 -10.37 -30.81 31.20
CA VAL A 317 -9.29 -30.05 31.86
C VAL A 317 -8.82 -28.92 30.94
N SER A 318 -9.05 -27.68 31.37
CA SER A 318 -8.70 -26.49 30.58
C SER A 318 -7.18 -26.29 30.44
N VAL A 319 -6.75 -25.60 29.39
CA VAL A 319 -5.33 -25.22 29.25
C VAL A 319 -4.87 -24.34 30.42
N LYS A 320 -5.77 -23.53 31.00
CA LYS A 320 -5.50 -22.70 32.18
C LYS A 320 -5.01 -23.56 33.35
N ASP A 321 -5.66 -24.69 33.61
CA ASP A 321 -5.33 -25.57 34.74
C ASP A 321 -3.99 -26.28 34.55
N LYS A 322 -3.73 -26.81 33.35
CA LYS A 322 -2.46 -27.51 33.04
C LYS A 322 -1.26 -26.60 33.01
N MET A 323 -1.47 -25.32 32.71
CA MET A 323 -0.39 -24.35 32.56
C MET A 323 0.16 -23.84 33.89
N GLN A 324 -0.35 -24.26 35.05
CA GLN A 324 0.22 -23.90 36.35
C GLN A 324 1.73 -24.21 36.42
N PRO A 325 2.60 -23.26 36.83
CA PRO A 325 2.29 -21.95 37.43
C PRO A 325 2.18 -20.77 36.45
N PHE A 326 2.24 -21.01 35.13
CA PHE A 326 2.20 -19.98 34.06
C PHE A 326 0.77 -19.54 33.67
N SER A 327 -0.26 -20.11 34.26
CA SER A 327 -1.68 -19.90 33.92
C SER A 327 -2.12 -18.43 33.97
N HIS A 328 -1.57 -17.64 34.89
CA HIS A 328 -1.83 -16.20 34.99
C HIS A 328 -1.24 -15.39 33.83
N LEU A 329 -0.20 -15.90 33.14
CA LEU A 329 0.41 -15.21 32.01
C LEU A 329 -0.33 -15.43 30.68
N ILE A 330 -1.36 -16.28 30.68
CA ILE A 330 -2.13 -16.63 29.48
C ILE A 330 -3.62 -16.36 29.67
N VAL A 331 -4.30 -16.15 28.54
CA VAL A 331 -5.75 -16.00 28.47
C VAL A 331 -6.31 -16.93 27.40
N THR A 332 -7.42 -17.59 27.74
CA THR A 332 -8.22 -18.40 26.81
C THR A 332 -9.53 -17.68 26.54
N PHE A 333 -9.90 -17.50 25.27
CA PHE A 333 -11.09 -16.75 24.86
C PHE A 333 -11.70 -17.35 23.59
N GLN A 334 -12.92 -16.95 23.27
CA GLN A 334 -13.67 -17.41 22.10
C GLN A 334 -14.26 -16.18 21.39
N GLU A 335 -14.35 -16.20 20.05
CA GLU A 335 -14.88 -15.06 19.28
C GLU A 335 -16.40 -15.15 19.10
N ASP A 336 -16.91 -16.36 18.86
CA ASP A 336 -18.33 -16.72 18.73
C ASP A 336 -18.51 -18.18 19.22
N GLU A 337 -19.71 -18.55 19.65
CA GLU A 337 -20.07 -19.89 20.14
C GLU A 337 -19.68 -21.01 19.15
N ARG A 338 -19.62 -20.69 17.86
CA ARG A 338 -19.24 -21.61 16.77
C ARG A 338 -17.73 -21.73 16.54
N THR A 339 -16.93 -20.86 17.14
CA THR A 339 -15.47 -20.80 16.95
C THR A 339 -14.74 -21.56 18.04
N GLU A 340 -13.62 -22.20 17.68
CA GLU A 340 -12.79 -22.87 18.67
C GLU A 340 -12.09 -21.86 19.61
N ARG A 341 -11.93 -22.25 20.88
CA ARG A 341 -11.23 -21.44 21.90
C ARG A 341 -9.76 -21.20 21.52
N LYS A 342 -9.30 -19.99 21.81
CA LYS A 342 -7.98 -19.46 21.44
C LYS A 342 -7.19 -19.15 22.69
N VAL A 343 -5.91 -19.51 22.70
CA VAL A 343 -4.97 -19.29 23.80
C VAL A 343 -3.87 -18.32 23.35
N ARG A 344 -3.60 -17.30 24.17
CA ARG A 344 -2.52 -16.33 23.93
C ARG A 344 -1.93 -15.79 25.24
N MET A 345 -0.82 -15.06 25.14
CA MET A 345 -0.28 -14.32 26.29
C MET A 345 -1.23 -13.19 26.69
N ALA A 346 -1.40 -12.99 27.99
CA ALA A 346 -2.29 -11.98 28.57
C ALA A 346 -2.01 -10.56 28.05
N HIS A 347 -0.74 -10.23 27.76
CA HIS A 347 -0.37 -8.94 27.20
C HIS A 347 0.90 -9.01 26.32
N PRO A 348 1.01 -8.22 25.23
CA PRO A 348 2.21 -8.19 24.40
C PRO A 348 3.50 -7.79 25.14
N LEU A 349 3.42 -6.92 26.16
CA LEU A 349 4.59 -6.56 26.98
C LEU A 349 5.02 -7.70 27.90
N ILE A 350 4.09 -8.51 28.40
CA ILE A 350 4.43 -9.75 29.12
C ILE A 350 5.17 -10.68 28.16
N ALA A 351 4.64 -10.88 26.95
CA ALA A 351 5.27 -11.71 25.93
C ALA A 351 6.73 -11.25 25.64
N LYS A 352 6.94 -9.93 25.44
CA LYS A 352 8.28 -9.34 25.23
C LYS A 352 9.20 -9.49 26.45
N CYS A 353 8.70 -9.30 27.66
CA CYS A 353 9.49 -9.50 28.88
C CYS A 353 9.88 -10.97 29.05
N CYS A 354 8.92 -11.90 28.89
CA CYS A 354 9.17 -13.33 28.95
C CYS A 354 10.21 -13.79 27.92
N THR A 355 10.16 -13.33 26.67
CA THR A 355 11.18 -13.70 25.66
C THR A 355 12.58 -13.24 26.06
N LYS A 356 12.71 -12.02 26.63
CA LYS A 356 13.99 -11.53 27.15
C LYS A 356 14.49 -12.35 28.35
N LEU A 357 13.63 -12.61 29.32
CA LEU A 357 14.00 -13.39 30.52
C LEU A 357 14.37 -14.84 30.21
N LEU A 358 13.75 -15.44 29.18
CA LEU A 358 14.10 -16.77 28.70
C LEU A 358 15.48 -16.79 28.03
N ASP A 359 15.79 -15.76 27.25
CA ASP A 359 17.07 -15.58 26.58
C ASP A 359 18.22 -15.46 27.60
N ASP A 360 18.02 -14.66 28.66
CA ASP A 360 18.95 -14.55 29.82
C ASP A 360 19.20 -15.90 30.53
N LYS A 361 18.31 -16.88 30.36
CA LYS A 361 18.41 -18.25 30.91
C LYS A 361 18.92 -19.27 29.89
N GLY A 362 19.47 -18.81 28.78
CA GLY A 362 20.04 -19.64 27.72
C GLY A 362 18.99 -20.27 26.81
N VAL A 363 17.73 -19.83 26.89
CA VAL A 363 16.69 -20.24 25.96
C VAL A 363 16.43 -19.13 24.97
N THR A 364 17.24 -19.16 23.93
CA THR A 364 17.31 -18.09 22.96
C THR A 364 16.06 -17.98 22.10
N ARG A 365 15.89 -16.81 21.49
CA ARG A 365 14.86 -16.56 20.48
C ARG A 365 14.96 -17.56 19.32
N SER A 366 16.18 -17.87 18.87
CA SER A 366 16.42 -18.83 17.79
C SER A 366 16.04 -20.26 18.18
N ASP A 367 16.46 -20.72 19.36
CA ASP A 367 16.14 -22.07 19.87
C ASP A 367 14.62 -22.21 20.06
N THR A 368 13.98 -21.19 20.61
CA THR A 368 12.51 -21.18 20.80
C THR A 368 11.79 -21.22 19.45
N ALA A 369 12.23 -20.44 18.47
CA ALA A 369 11.65 -20.45 17.12
C ALA A 369 11.80 -21.80 16.43
N ILE A 370 13.00 -22.41 16.46
CA ILE A 370 13.25 -23.73 15.86
C ILE A 370 12.40 -24.80 16.55
N ASN A 371 12.34 -24.80 17.88
CA ASN A 371 11.52 -25.75 18.63
C ASN A 371 10.03 -25.59 18.31
N PHE A 372 9.53 -24.35 18.20
CA PHE A 372 8.15 -24.09 17.81
C PHE A 372 7.84 -24.69 16.43
N LEU A 373 8.69 -24.40 15.44
CA LEU A 373 8.55 -24.91 14.07
C LEU A 373 8.60 -26.45 14.01
N ASN A 374 9.42 -27.09 14.84
CA ASN A 374 9.54 -28.54 14.87
C ASN A 374 8.34 -29.24 15.51
N ASN A 375 7.72 -28.63 16.53
CA ASN A 375 6.62 -29.25 17.29
C ASN A 375 5.24 -29.04 16.66
N TYR A 376 4.98 -27.85 16.11
CA TYR A 376 3.66 -27.54 15.54
C TYR A 376 3.50 -27.96 14.08
N TYR A 377 4.59 -28.34 13.41
CA TYR A 377 4.55 -28.92 12.07
C TYR A 377 4.86 -30.43 12.13
N LYS A 378 3.79 -31.24 12.18
CA LYS A 378 3.86 -32.72 12.05
C LYS A 378 3.57 -33.10 10.59
N TYR A 379 4.50 -33.81 9.96
CA TYR A 379 4.38 -34.25 8.55
C TYR A 379 3.38 -35.41 8.39
N GLU A 380 3.06 -36.09 9.50
CA GLU A 380 2.27 -37.33 9.54
C GLU A 380 0.76 -37.08 9.63
N ASP A 381 0.32 -35.84 9.92
CA ASP A 381 -1.09 -35.49 9.79
C ASP A 381 -1.42 -35.45 8.29
N HIS A 382 -2.16 -36.45 7.79
CA HIS A 382 -2.74 -36.49 6.44
C HIS A 382 -3.69 -35.29 6.14
N GLY A 383 -3.73 -34.27 7.01
CA GLY A 383 -4.46 -33.02 6.88
C GLY A 383 -3.56 -31.85 6.44
N LYS A 384 -4.22 -30.80 5.95
CA LYS A 384 -3.56 -29.54 5.54
C LYS A 384 -3.14 -28.76 6.79
N PHE A 385 -1.86 -28.39 6.90
CA PHE A 385 -1.37 -27.50 7.96
C PHE A 385 -2.26 -26.25 8.09
N PRO A 386 -2.70 -25.85 9.31
CA PRO A 386 -3.67 -24.78 9.47
C PRO A 386 -3.19 -23.46 8.85
N LEU A 387 -3.94 -22.94 7.88
CA LEU A 387 -3.57 -21.74 7.13
C LEU A 387 -3.38 -20.50 8.02
N TYR A 388 -4.17 -20.37 9.08
CA TYR A 388 -4.03 -19.25 10.02
C TYR A 388 -2.66 -19.29 10.70
N LEU A 389 -2.22 -20.46 11.17
CA LEU A 389 -0.93 -20.64 11.85
C LEU A 389 0.24 -20.37 10.89
N LEU A 390 0.10 -20.78 9.62
CA LEU A 390 1.09 -20.49 8.59
C LEU A 390 1.25 -18.98 8.39
N ASN A 391 0.14 -18.24 8.35
CA ASN A 391 0.18 -16.78 8.25
C ASN A 391 0.87 -16.13 9.46
N LEU A 392 0.65 -16.63 10.67
CA LEU A 392 1.34 -16.14 11.87
C LEU A 392 2.85 -16.38 11.81
N ILE A 393 3.27 -17.58 11.40
CA ILE A 393 4.70 -17.93 11.23
C ILE A 393 5.34 -17.06 10.15
N LYS A 394 4.63 -16.87 9.04
CA LYS A 394 5.08 -16.02 7.94
C LYS A 394 5.24 -14.58 8.37
N ASP A 395 4.28 -14.02 9.12
CA ASP A 395 4.37 -12.68 9.68
C ASP A 395 5.59 -12.57 10.61
N MET A 396 5.77 -13.53 11.51
CA MET A 396 6.90 -13.56 12.45
C MET A 396 8.28 -13.58 11.77
N LEU A 397 8.44 -14.39 10.70
CA LEU A 397 9.74 -14.64 10.08
C LEU A 397 10.04 -13.77 8.84
N THR A 398 9.03 -13.19 8.20
CA THR A 398 9.20 -12.53 6.89
C THR A 398 8.62 -11.12 6.79
N LYS A 399 7.71 -10.71 7.70
CA LYS A 399 7.13 -9.36 7.68
C LYS A 399 8.15 -8.33 8.15
N ARG A 400 8.49 -7.41 7.25
CA ARG A 400 9.46 -6.33 7.49
C ARG A 400 8.71 -5.05 7.79
N GLU A 401 9.11 -4.38 8.86
CA GLU A 401 8.56 -3.09 9.28
C GLU A 401 9.22 -1.95 8.49
N PHE A 402 8.65 -0.74 8.51
CA PHE A 402 9.31 0.42 7.90
C PHE A 402 10.26 1.05 8.92
N LYS A 403 11.48 1.41 8.49
CA LYS A 403 12.32 2.30 9.29
C LYS A 403 11.63 3.63 9.41
N THR A 404 11.72 4.22 10.58
CA THR A 404 11.21 5.55 10.83
C THR A 404 12.39 6.52 10.85
N LYS A 405 12.30 7.59 10.05
CA LYS A 405 13.25 8.71 10.09
C LYS A 405 12.50 9.92 10.63
N LEU A 406 12.99 10.50 11.71
CA LEU A 406 12.58 11.81 12.20
C LEU A 406 13.16 12.88 11.27
N ASP A 407 12.32 13.79 10.79
CA ASP A 407 12.76 15.01 10.13
C ASP A 407 13.48 15.90 11.19
N PRO A 408 14.68 16.41 10.90
CA PRO A 408 15.39 17.32 11.80
C PRO A 408 14.68 18.66 12.05
N ASN A 409 13.86 19.13 11.10
CA ASN A 409 13.31 20.50 11.11
C ASN A 409 11.83 20.58 11.51
N SER A 410 11.10 19.49 11.33
CA SER A 410 9.78 19.29 11.91
C SER A 410 9.86 17.96 12.63
N SER A 411 9.37 17.82 13.86
CA SER A 411 9.39 16.54 14.57
C SER A 411 8.47 15.46 13.95
N LEU A 412 8.27 15.51 12.62
CA LEU A 412 7.50 14.62 11.77
C LEU A 412 8.38 13.44 11.33
N GLU A 413 7.81 12.23 11.31
CA GLU A 413 8.48 11.09 10.71
C GLU A 413 8.03 10.89 9.25
N VAL A 414 8.99 10.84 8.34
CA VAL A 414 8.76 10.33 6.97
C VAL A 414 8.89 8.81 7.02
N LYS A 415 7.97 8.08 6.36
CA LYS A 415 8.13 6.62 6.16
C LYS A 415 9.48 6.39 5.49
N GLY A 416 10.45 5.89 6.26
CA GLY A 416 11.79 5.58 5.77
C GLY A 416 11.80 4.27 4.99
N GLU A 417 13.00 3.78 4.68
CA GLU A 417 13.19 2.52 3.97
C GLU A 417 12.62 1.34 4.76
N LYS A 418 12.02 0.37 4.08
CA LYS A 418 11.59 -0.87 4.72
C LYS A 418 12.80 -1.58 5.34
N GLU A 419 12.64 -2.10 6.56
CA GLU A 419 13.65 -2.89 7.24
C GLU A 419 14.13 -4.06 6.36
N ARG A 420 15.36 -4.50 6.63
CA ARG A 420 16.00 -5.56 5.82
C ARG A 420 15.36 -6.92 6.04
N PHE A 421 14.96 -7.21 7.28
CA PHE A 421 14.40 -8.49 7.75
C PHE A 421 13.23 -8.27 8.73
N SER A 422 12.57 -9.35 9.15
CA SER A 422 11.54 -9.26 10.18
C SER A 422 12.14 -8.95 11.54
N LYS A 423 11.33 -8.39 12.46
CA LYS A 423 11.80 -8.00 13.79
C LYS A 423 12.44 -9.16 14.55
N LEU A 424 11.89 -10.37 14.46
CA LEU A 424 12.49 -11.56 15.08
C LEU A 424 13.88 -11.86 14.51
N ILE A 425 14.07 -11.79 13.19
CA ILE A 425 15.37 -12.06 12.56
C ILE A 425 16.39 -10.98 12.92
N LEU A 426 15.96 -9.71 13.01
CA LEU A 426 16.81 -8.60 13.46
C LEU A 426 17.25 -8.77 14.93
N ASP A 427 16.34 -9.18 15.81
CA ASP A 427 16.66 -9.39 17.22
C ASP A 427 17.57 -10.62 17.41
N ILE A 428 17.30 -11.73 16.70
CA ILE A 428 18.24 -12.88 16.66
C ILE A 428 19.60 -12.46 16.11
N GLN A 429 19.64 -11.56 15.12
CA GLN A 429 20.90 -11.07 14.56
C GLN A 429 21.72 -10.27 15.59
N GLN A 430 21.05 -9.53 16.48
CA GLN A 430 21.71 -8.81 17.57
C GLN A 430 22.25 -9.78 18.63
N ASP A 431 21.53 -10.86 18.91
CA ASP A 431 21.94 -11.88 19.88
C ASP A 431 23.07 -12.77 19.34
N ASP A 432 22.85 -13.43 18.20
CA ASP A 432 23.80 -14.28 17.49
C ASP A 432 23.43 -14.35 16.00
N LYS A 433 24.15 -13.55 15.18
CA LYS A 433 24.00 -13.48 13.72
C LYS A 433 24.07 -14.84 13.02
N VAL A 434 24.79 -15.82 13.57
CA VAL A 434 24.92 -17.15 12.95
C VAL A 434 23.62 -17.95 13.05
N GLN A 435 22.76 -17.67 14.05
CA GLN A 435 21.52 -18.42 14.28
C GLN A 435 20.35 -18.01 13.37
N CYS A 436 20.42 -16.84 12.71
CA CYS A 436 19.37 -16.42 11.77
C CYS A 436 19.17 -17.40 10.61
N ALA A 437 20.27 -17.89 10.02
CA ALA A 437 20.21 -18.79 8.88
C ALA A 437 19.62 -20.18 9.24
N PRO A 438 20.00 -20.84 10.35
CA PRO A 438 19.34 -22.05 10.84
C PRO A 438 17.82 -21.90 11.01
N VAL A 439 17.34 -20.82 11.64
CA VAL A 439 15.89 -20.60 11.86
C VAL A 439 15.14 -20.55 10.53
N LEU A 440 15.62 -19.73 9.58
CA LEU A 440 15.02 -19.61 8.25
C LEU A 440 15.16 -20.89 7.43
N LYS A 441 16.23 -21.67 7.61
CA LYS A 441 16.45 -22.97 6.96
C LYS A 441 15.46 -24.02 7.46
N VAL A 442 15.22 -24.09 8.77
CA VAL A 442 14.20 -24.99 9.36
C VAL A 442 12.83 -24.65 8.80
N ALA A 443 12.44 -23.37 8.79
CA ALA A 443 11.17 -22.94 8.19
C ALA A 443 11.08 -23.31 6.71
N SER A 444 12.15 -23.03 5.93
CA SER A 444 12.19 -23.36 4.51
C SER A 444 12.02 -24.85 4.22
N ASN A 445 12.61 -25.72 5.06
CA ASN A 445 12.48 -27.17 4.91
C ASN A 445 11.12 -27.69 5.35
N LYS A 446 10.58 -27.16 6.45
CA LYS A 446 9.28 -27.58 7.01
C LYS A 446 8.11 -27.14 6.13
N PHE A 447 8.18 -26.00 5.46
CA PHE A 447 7.11 -25.54 4.57
C PHE A 447 7.55 -25.64 3.11
N PRO A 448 7.46 -26.83 2.47
CA PRO A 448 7.99 -27.06 1.14
C PRO A 448 7.29 -26.25 0.03
N HIS A 449 6.05 -25.81 0.27
CA HIS A 449 5.24 -25.06 -0.68
C HIS A 449 5.30 -23.53 -0.51
N ASP A 450 5.85 -23.01 0.60
CA ASP A 450 5.94 -21.55 0.79
C ASP A 450 7.27 -21.02 0.22
N PRO A 451 7.25 -20.04 -0.72
CA PRO A 451 8.44 -19.49 -1.36
C PRO A 451 9.12 -18.38 -0.53
N PHE A 452 8.45 -17.82 0.49
CA PHE A 452 8.93 -16.64 1.21
C PHE A 452 10.01 -16.98 2.23
N PHE A 453 9.96 -18.16 2.86
CA PHE A 453 11.04 -18.62 3.75
C PHE A 453 12.39 -18.79 3.02
N PRO A 454 12.48 -19.55 1.91
CA PRO A 454 13.74 -19.67 1.18
C PRO A 454 14.16 -18.34 0.53
N GLN A 455 13.22 -17.48 0.14
CA GLN A 455 13.53 -16.12 -0.31
C GLN A 455 14.17 -15.28 0.82
N ALA A 456 13.59 -15.28 2.03
CA ALA A 456 14.14 -14.58 3.18
C ALA A 456 15.54 -15.09 3.55
N LEU A 457 15.75 -16.41 3.46
CA LEU A 457 17.05 -17.05 3.66
C LEU A 457 18.08 -16.62 2.59
N ALA A 458 17.70 -16.63 1.31
CA ALA A 458 18.55 -16.14 0.23
C ALA A 458 18.97 -14.69 0.44
N ARG A 459 18.03 -13.83 0.85
CA ARG A 459 18.29 -12.43 1.23
C ARG A 459 19.30 -12.32 2.37
N PHE A 460 19.15 -13.12 3.42
CA PHE A 460 20.12 -13.12 4.51
C PHE A 460 21.52 -13.52 4.05
N TYR A 461 21.64 -14.54 3.18
CA TYR A 461 22.93 -14.94 2.63
C TYR A 461 23.59 -13.85 1.77
N TYR A 462 22.89 -13.17 0.85
CA TYR A 462 23.55 -12.18 -0.01
C TYR A 462 23.76 -10.81 0.63
N ILE A 463 22.91 -10.43 1.60
CA ILE A 463 23.00 -9.13 2.29
C ILE A 463 23.99 -9.23 3.47
N GLU A 464 23.80 -10.20 4.35
CA GLU A 464 24.45 -10.22 5.66
C GLU A 464 25.67 -11.14 5.72
N LEU A 465 25.60 -12.33 5.11
CA LEU A 465 26.72 -13.29 5.11
C LEU A 465 27.62 -13.15 3.88
N LYS A 466 27.16 -12.48 2.83
CA LYS A 466 27.81 -12.35 1.52
C LYS A 466 28.21 -13.71 0.88
N ASP A 467 27.50 -14.78 1.21
CA ASP A 467 27.64 -16.09 0.57
C ASP A 467 26.68 -16.18 -0.63
N TYR A 468 27.19 -15.78 -1.79
CA TYR A 468 26.40 -15.76 -3.02
C TYR A 468 26.04 -17.14 -3.57
N ASN A 469 26.79 -18.19 -3.20
CA ASN A 469 26.51 -19.54 -3.69
C ASN A 469 25.30 -20.12 -2.96
N LEU A 470 25.28 -20.00 -1.62
CA LEU A 470 24.11 -20.37 -0.84
C LEU A 470 22.92 -19.47 -1.15
N ALA A 471 23.14 -18.16 -1.35
CA ALA A 471 22.06 -17.25 -1.73
C ALA A 471 21.44 -17.64 -3.09
N GLU A 472 22.25 -17.98 -4.10
CA GLU A 472 21.77 -18.43 -5.41
C GLU A 472 20.95 -19.72 -5.29
N MET A 473 21.45 -20.70 -4.53
CA MET A 473 20.75 -21.97 -4.29
C MET A 473 19.37 -21.74 -3.65
N TRP A 474 19.28 -20.93 -2.60
CA TRP A 474 18.01 -20.66 -1.92
C TRP A 474 17.06 -19.78 -2.74
N ALA A 475 17.58 -18.84 -3.54
CA ALA A 475 16.77 -18.04 -4.46
C ALA A 475 16.16 -18.93 -5.56
N LYS A 476 16.91 -19.89 -6.11
CA LYS A 476 16.37 -20.89 -7.05
C LYS A 476 15.30 -21.75 -6.39
N ARG A 477 15.53 -22.22 -5.16
CA ARG A 477 14.53 -23.00 -4.41
C ARG A 477 13.25 -22.21 -4.12
N ALA A 478 13.35 -20.91 -3.87
CA ALA A 478 12.17 -20.04 -3.75
C ALA A 478 11.41 -19.96 -5.08
N LYS A 479 12.13 -19.72 -6.19
CA LYS A 479 11.56 -19.68 -7.55
C LYS A 479 10.93 -21.00 -7.98
N GLU A 480 11.50 -22.14 -7.60
CA GLU A 480 10.91 -23.47 -7.87
C GLU A 480 9.55 -23.66 -7.19
N ARG A 481 9.32 -23.01 -6.03
CA ARG A 481 8.06 -23.10 -5.28
C ARG A 481 6.97 -22.18 -5.81
N ASP A 482 7.36 -21.07 -6.40
CA ASP A 482 6.44 -20.12 -7.02
C ASP A 482 7.05 -19.55 -8.32
N PRO A 483 7.03 -20.35 -9.40
CA PRO A 483 7.72 -20.02 -10.64
C PRO A 483 7.08 -18.87 -11.41
N GLN A 484 5.83 -18.53 -11.08
CA GLN A 484 5.06 -17.49 -11.75
C GLN A 484 5.17 -16.13 -11.05
N SER A 485 5.74 -16.07 -9.84
CA SER A 485 5.87 -14.82 -9.11
C SER A 485 7.10 -14.03 -9.54
N SER A 486 6.86 -12.86 -10.13
CA SER A 486 7.91 -11.87 -10.41
C SER A 486 8.63 -11.43 -9.13
N PHE A 487 7.92 -11.23 -8.02
CA PHE A 487 8.53 -10.84 -6.73
C PHE A 487 9.46 -11.91 -6.15
N ILE A 488 9.19 -13.20 -6.39
CA ILE A 488 10.08 -14.27 -5.97
C ILE A 488 11.30 -14.33 -6.91
N ALA A 489 11.09 -14.20 -8.22
CA ALA A 489 12.14 -14.22 -9.23
C ALA A 489 13.15 -13.06 -9.07
N ASP A 490 12.72 -11.86 -8.62
CA ASP A 490 13.59 -10.71 -8.33
C ASP A 490 14.79 -11.09 -7.46
N THR A 491 14.57 -11.95 -6.47
CA THR A 491 15.60 -12.40 -5.53
C THR A 491 16.86 -12.90 -6.22
N LEU A 492 16.72 -13.65 -7.32
CA LEU A 492 17.86 -14.19 -8.06
C LEU A 492 18.65 -13.07 -8.77
N GLY A 493 17.95 -12.10 -9.37
CA GLY A 493 18.56 -10.90 -9.95
C GLY A 493 19.31 -10.09 -8.90
N GLN A 494 18.70 -9.88 -7.72
CA GLN A 494 19.33 -9.18 -6.61
C GLN A 494 20.59 -9.91 -6.09
N VAL A 495 20.58 -11.24 -5.99
CA VAL A 495 21.76 -12.04 -5.62
C VAL A 495 22.90 -11.80 -6.60
N HIS A 496 22.63 -11.90 -7.91
CA HIS A 496 23.66 -11.74 -8.93
C HIS A 496 24.15 -10.29 -9.04
N LYS A 497 23.27 -9.30 -8.93
CA LYS A 497 23.64 -7.88 -8.89
C LYS A 497 24.56 -7.55 -7.72
N ASN A 498 24.23 -8.03 -6.52
CA ASN A 498 25.06 -7.81 -5.34
C ASN A 498 26.40 -8.58 -5.43
N CYS A 499 26.40 -9.77 -6.04
CA CYS A 499 27.64 -10.50 -6.34
C CYS A 499 28.54 -9.70 -7.31
N LEU A 500 27.98 -9.14 -8.38
CA LEU A 500 28.69 -8.25 -9.30
C LEU A 500 29.23 -7.01 -8.58
N LYS A 501 28.39 -6.33 -7.78
CA LYS A 501 28.78 -5.14 -7.02
C LYS A 501 29.98 -5.41 -6.10
N ASN A 502 29.98 -6.55 -5.40
CA ASN A 502 31.00 -6.84 -4.39
C ASN A 502 32.27 -7.51 -4.95
N ARG A 503 32.17 -8.29 -6.02
CA ARG A 503 33.34 -9.00 -6.62
C ARG A 503 33.88 -8.32 -7.88
N GLY A 504 33.09 -7.45 -8.51
CA GLY A 504 33.38 -6.87 -9.82
C GLY A 504 34.66 -6.06 -9.88
N GLU A 505 35.00 -5.33 -8.81
CA GLU A 505 36.24 -4.53 -8.78
C GLU A 505 37.49 -5.41 -8.92
N THR A 506 37.56 -6.52 -8.17
CA THR A 506 38.68 -7.48 -8.21
C THR A 506 38.65 -8.41 -9.42
N SER A 507 37.50 -8.52 -10.10
CA SER A 507 37.32 -9.42 -11.24
C SER A 507 37.92 -8.86 -12.53
N ASN A 508 38.38 -9.74 -13.43
CA ASN A 508 38.74 -9.34 -14.79
C ASN A 508 37.49 -9.05 -15.65
N PRO A 509 37.61 -8.37 -16.81
CA PRO A 509 36.46 -8.02 -17.65
C PRO A 509 35.57 -9.22 -18.03
N ARG A 510 36.17 -10.39 -18.28
CA ARG A 510 35.45 -11.62 -18.60
C ARG A 510 34.56 -12.09 -17.43
N GLN A 511 35.05 -12.03 -16.21
CA GLN A 511 34.28 -12.36 -15.01
C GLN A 511 33.19 -11.32 -14.73
N VAL A 512 33.50 -10.03 -14.91
CA VAL A 512 32.52 -8.93 -14.79
C VAL A 512 31.35 -9.16 -15.75
N LEU A 513 31.63 -9.41 -17.04
CA LEU A 513 30.60 -9.72 -18.04
C LEU A 513 29.81 -10.99 -17.71
N LEU A 514 30.45 -12.03 -17.17
CA LEU A 514 29.76 -13.25 -16.76
C LEU A 514 28.76 -13.00 -15.63
N LEU A 515 29.16 -12.26 -14.59
CA LEU A 515 28.31 -11.92 -13.46
C LEU A 515 27.16 -10.99 -13.88
N ALA A 516 27.47 -9.99 -14.71
CA ALA A 516 26.46 -9.08 -15.27
C ALA A 516 25.45 -9.83 -16.14
N ARG A 517 25.90 -10.76 -16.99
CA ARG A 517 25.02 -11.60 -17.80
C ARG A 517 24.04 -12.38 -16.94
N LYS A 518 24.51 -13.06 -15.88
CA LYS A 518 23.64 -13.80 -14.95
C LYS A 518 22.57 -12.88 -14.33
N ALA A 519 22.98 -11.68 -13.91
CA ALA A 519 22.05 -10.71 -13.30
C ALA A 519 21.03 -10.19 -14.32
N ILE A 520 21.47 -9.82 -15.52
CA ILE A 520 20.63 -9.35 -16.63
C ILE A 520 19.60 -10.41 -17.03
N GLU A 521 20.02 -11.67 -17.20
CA GLU A 521 19.13 -12.78 -17.54
C GLU A 521 18.08 -13.01 -16.46
N ALA A 522 18.48 -12.96 -15.17
CA ALA A 522 17.54 -13.10 -14.07
C ALA A 522 16.51 -11.96 -14.02
N PHE A 523 16.93 -10.70 -14.22
CA PHE A 523 16.02 -9.55 -14.24
C PHE A 523 15.12 -9.51 -15.49
N LYS A 524 15.61 -9.93 -16.66
CA LYS A 524 14.76 -10.10 -17.86
C LYS A 524 13.70 -11.19 -17.65
N HIS A 525 14.05 -12.28 -16.98
CA HIS A 525 13.07 -13.32 -16.63
C HIS A 525 12.04 -12.80 -15.61
N GLU A 526 12.47 -12.03 -14.61
CA GLU A 526 11.54 -11.39 -13.67
C GLU A 526 10.55 -10.45 -14.38
N GLU A 527 11.05 -9.62 -15.29
CA GLU A 527 10.24 -8.74 -16.12
C GLU A 527 9.22 -9.51 -16.93
N GLN A 528 9.62 -10.60 -17.60
CA GLN A 528 8.71 -11.45 -18.35
C GLN A 528 7.57 -11.98 -17.47
N LEU A 529 7.87 -12.45 -16.25
CA LEU A 529 6.84 -12.89 -15.31
C LEU A 529 5.90 -11.76 -14.90
N ALA A 530 6.43 -10.56 -14.61
CA ALA A 530 5.61 -9.40 -14.25
C ALA A 530 4.64 -9.01 -15.37
N GLU A 531 5.05 -9.23 -16.61
CA GLU A 531 4.24 -9.03 -17.80
C GLU A 531 3.16 -10.10 -18.02
N GLU A 532 3.46 -11.36 -17.72
CA GLU A 532 2.56 -12.51 -17.86
C GLU A 532 1.51 -12.57 -16.74
N GLU A 533 1.83 -12.10 -15.53
CA GLU A 533 0.92 -12.02 -14.38
C GLU A 533 -0.41 -11.29 -14.71
N HIS A 534 -0.39 -10.34 -15.65
CA HIS A 534 -1.59 -9.60 -16.07
C HIS A 534 -2.51 -10.42 -17.00
N GLN A 535 -2.01 -11.41 -17.73
CA GLN A 535 -2.80 -12.13 -18.74
C GLN A 535 -3.75 -13.17 -18.12
N MET A 536 -3.51 -13.58 -16.87
CA MET A 536 -4.37 -14.51 -16.14
C MET A 536 -5.62 -13.86 -15.52
N ASP A 537 -5.77 -12.53 -15.58
CA ASP A 537 -6.96 -11.80 -15.10
C ASP A 537 -8.25 -12.11 -15.91
N THR A 538 -8.12 -12.66 -17.13
CA THR A 538 -9.26 -12.92 -18.03
C THR A 538 -9.79 -14.36 -18.03
N SER A 539 -9.13 -15.30 -17.33
CA SER A 539 -9.52 -16.71 -17.32
C SER A 539 -9.62 -17.27 -15.89
N SER A 540 -10.86 -17.39 -15.41
CA SER A 540 -11.38 -18.31 -14.38
C SER A 540 -10.66 -18.45 -13.00
N ASP A 541 -11.47 -18.17 -11.96
CA ASP A 541 -11.68 -18.97 -10.74
C ASP A 541 -10.49 -19.48 -9.89
N ARG A 542 -9.28 -18.93 -10.07
CA ARG A 542 -8.17 -19.15 -9.15
C ARG A 542 -7.89 -17.88 -8.34
N THR A 543 -8.01 -18.01 -7.02
CA THR A 543 -7.67 -17.01 -6.00
C THR A 543 -6.15 -16.79 -5.97
N VAL A 544 -5.57 -16.25 -7.04
CA VAL A 544 -4.17 -15.81 -7.07
C VAL A 544 -4.13 -14.38 -6.52
N ARG A 545 -3.39 -14.17 -5.42
CA ARG A 545 -3.17 -12.86 -4.81
C ARG A 545 -2.27 -12.02 -5.71
N PHE A 546 -2.81 -11.37 -6.73
CA PHE A 546 -2.02 -10.46 -7.56
C PHE A 546 -1.76 -9.13 -6.84
N SER A 547 -0.55 -8.60 -7.01
CA SER A 547 -0.19 -7.26 -6.54
C SER A 547 -0.95 -6.21 -7.35
N HIS A 548 -1.62 -5.29 -6.65
CA HIS A 548 -2.27 -4.11 -7.22
C HIS A 548 -1.32 -3.24 -8.06
N LEU A 549 -0.01 -3.36 -7.86
CA LEU A 549 1.03 -2.63 -8.56
C LEU A 549 1.79 -3.56 -9.50
N PHE A 550 2.09 -3.08 -10.71
CA PHE A 550 2.99 -3.76 -11.65
C PHE A 550 4.41 -3.79 -11.07
N ASN A 551 5.04 -4.96 -11.10
CA ASN A 551 6.39 -5.10 -10.60
C ASN A 551 7.41 -4.63 -11.66
N CYS A 552 7.90 -3.40 -11.53
CA CYS A 552 8.94 -2.86 -12.41
C CYS A 552 10.38 -3.12 -11.90
N THR A 553 10.57 -3.88 -10.80
CA THR A 553 11.91 -4.06 -10.21
C THR A 553 12.87 -4.79 -11.14
N GLY A 554 12.39 -5.70 -12.00
CA GLY A 554 13.24 -6.34 -13.01
C GLY A 554 13.79 -5.36 -14.03
N GLN A 555 12.97 -4.43 -14.53
CA GLN A 555 13.42 -3.39 -15.45
C GLN A 555 14.43 -2.46 -14.80
N PHE A 556 14.18 -2.05 -13.55
CA PHE A 556 15.11 -1.20 -12.81
C PHE A 556 16.40 -1.94 -12.44
N GLY A 557 16.31 -3.20 -12.01
CA GLY A 557 17.44 -4.07 -11.70
C GLY A 557 18.37 -4.26 -12.90
N PHE A 558 17.81 -4.38 -14.10
CA PHE A 558 18.57 -4.37 -15.36
C PHE A 558 19.37 -3.08 -15.54
N VAL A 559 18.73 -1.91 -15.37
CA VAL A 559 19.38 -0.59 -15.47
C VAL A 559 20.53 -0.47 -14.47
N GLN A 560 20.31 -0.90 -13.22
CA GLN A 560 21.33 -0.87 -12.18
C GLN A 560 22.53 -1.77 -12.51
N VAL A 561 22.29 -2.97 -13.06
CA VAL A 561 23.37 -3.86 -13.50
C VAL A 561 24.15 -3.25 -14.66
N CYS A 562 23.47 -2.62 -15.63
CA CYS A 562 24.13 -1.96 -16.76
C CYS A 562 24.99 -0.78 -16.31
N ASN A 563 24.50 0.00 -15.34
CA ASN A 563 25.25 1.11 -14.75
C ASN A 563 26.53 0.60 -14.06
N LEU A 564 26.42 -0.43 -13.21
CA LEU A 564 27.57 -1.09 -12.57
C LEU A 564 28.54 -1.69 -13.59
N LEU A 565 28.01 -2.35 -14.63
CA LEU A 565 28.82 -2.97 -15.67
C LEU A 565 29.63 -1.94 -16.44
N TYR A 566 29.02 -0.81 -16.80
CA TYR A 566 29.69 0.30 -17.48
C TYR A 566 30.86 0.80 -16.62
N ASP A 567 30.61 1.15 -15.36
CA ASP A 567 31.64 1.70 -14.47
C ASP A 567 32.78 0.72 -14.25
N LEU A 568 32.48 -0.56 -14.02
CA LEU A 568 33.49 -1.59 -13.79
C LEU A 568 34.37 -1.86 -15.03
N LEU A 569 33.81 -1.80 -16.24
CA LEU A 569 34.56 -2.04 -17.46
C LEU A 569 35.39 -0.82 -17.87
N VAL A 570 34.80 0.37 -17.86
CA VAL A 570 35.47 1.63 -18.23
C VAL A 570 36.63 1.92 -17.27
N LYS A 571 36.44 1.71 -15.96
CA LYS A 571 37.52 1.84 -14.96
C LYS A 571 38.71 0.93 -15.24
N LYS A 572 38.50 -0.22 -15.89
CA LYS A 572 39.58 -1.17 -16.23
C LYS A 572 40.29 -0.82 -17.53
N ASN A 573 39.55 -0.29 -18.51
CA ASN A 573 40.09 0.20 -19.77
C ASN A 573 39.07 1.17 -20.40
N GLU A 574 39.46 2.43 -20.57
CA GLU A 574 38.61 3.50 -21.09
C GLU A 574 38.04 3.19 -22.48
N ARG A 575 38.72 2.34 -23.27
CA ARG A 575 38.24 1.88 -24.58
C ARG A 575 36.88 1.19 -24.51
N TRP A 576 36.51 0.62 -23.37
CA TRP A 576 35.16 0.07 -23.15
C TRP A 576 34.06 1.11 -23.33
N GLU A 577 34.30 2.40 -23.06
CA GLU A 577 33.32 3.46 -23.31
C GLU A 577 32.95 3.49 -24.80
N ALA A 578 33.95 3.48 -25.68
CA ALA A 578 33.73 3.51 -27.12
C ALA A 578 32.96 2.27 -27.61
N VAL A 579 33.17 1.12 -26.98
CA VAL A 579 32.43 -0.12 -27.26
C VAL A 579 30.97 -0.01 -26.79
N LEU A 580 30.76 0.36 -25.53
CA LEU A 580 29.43 0.40 -24.89
C LEU A 580 28.55 1.49 -25.50
N THR A 581 29.14 2.59 -25.95
CA THR A 581 28.45 3.66 -26.69
C THR A 581 28.23 3.34 -28.17
N LYS A 582 28.75 2.19 -28.66
CA LYS A 582 28.76 1.75 -30.06
C LYS A 582 29.53 2.68 -31.03
N LYS A 583 30.49 3.47 -30.52
CA LYS A 583 31.42 4.23 -31.36
C LYS A 583 32.40 3.30 -32.12
N VAL A 584 32.74 2.17 -31.52
CA VAL A 584 33.51 1.09 -32.16
C VAL A 584 32.80 -0.26 -31.98
N SER A 585 33.02 -1.20 -32.89
CA SER A 585 32.46 -2.54 -32.76
C SER A 585 33.23 -3.34 -31.72
N PHE A 586 32.53 -4.12 -30.89
CA PHE A 586 33.19 -4.92 -29.85
C PHE A 586 34.22 -5.90 -30.41
N GLY A 587 33.92 -6.53 -31.56
CA GLY A 587 34.84 -7.45 -32.24
C GLY A 587 36.17 -6.80 -32.65
N SER A 588 36.16 -5.51 -33.03
CA SER A 588 37.37 -4.81 -33.50
C SER A 588 38.43 -4.61 -32.42
N VAL A 589 38.02 -4.53 -31.15
CA VAL A 589 38.91 -4.22 -30.02
C VAL A 589 39.33 -5.46 -29.21
N LEU A 590 38.90 -6.67 -29.61
CA LEU A 590 39.22 -7.90 -28.88
C LEU A 590 40.72 -8.17 -28.75
N LYS A 591 41.48 -7.86 -29.81
CA LYS A 591 42.95 -7.96 -29.81
C LYS A 591 43.57 -6.96 -28.83
N GLU A 592 43.05 -5.73 -28.79
CA GLU A 592 43.49 -4.67 -27.88
C GLU A 592 43.26 -5.05 -26.41
N PHE A 593 42.20 -5.81 -26.12
CA PHE A 593 41.91 -6.30 -24.77
C PHE A 593 42.74 -7.53 -24.34
N GLY A 594 43.45 -8.18 -25.25
CA GLY A 594 44.30 -9.33 -24.93
C GLY A 594 43.56 -10.60 -24.47
N ASP A 595 42.23 -10.66 -24.56
CA ASP A 595 41.42 -11.84 -24.22
C ASP A 595 40.39 -12.15 -25.32
N ASN A 596 40.77 -13.02 -26.25
CA ASN A 596 39.88 -13.46 -27.33
C ASN A 596 38.62 -14.20 -26.83
N LYS A 597 38.58 -14.70 -25.59
CA LYS A 597 37.39 -15.36 -25.03
C LYS A 597 36.27 -14.36 -24.72
N LEU A 598 36.56 -13.06 -24.72
CA LEU A 598 35.58 -11.99 -24.62
C LEU A 598 34.55 -12.01 -25.75
N TYR A 599 34.89 -12.55 -26.93
CA TYR A 599 33.97 -12.72 -28.07
C TYR A 599 32.67 -13.45 -27.68
N ARG A 600 32.70 -14.33 -26.67
CA ARG A 600 31.51 -15.05 -26.16
C ARG A 600 30.42 -14.12 -25.59
N PHE A 601 30.73 -12.85 -25.35
CA PHE A 601 29.79 -11.83 -24.87
C PHE A 601 29.36 -10.85 -25.96
N ASN A 602 29.68 -11.11 -27.23
CA ASN A 602 29.39 -10.20 -28.32
C ASN A 602 27.91 -9.83 -28.41
N ASP A 603 27.03 -10.82 -28.29
CA ASP A 603 25.58 -10.59 -28.34
C ASP A 603 25.09 -9.76 -27.16
N LEU A 604 25.64 -9.99 -25.96
CA LEU A 604 25.31 -9.19 -24.79
C LEU A 604 25.73 -7.73 -25.02
N VAL A 605 27.03 -7.50 -25.25
CA VAL A 605 27.62 -6.15 -25.36
C VAL A 605 26.99 -5.37 -26.51
N SER A 606 26.74 -6.02 -27.66
CA SER A 606 26.15 -5.37 -28.82
C SER A 606 24.69 -4.96 -28.61
N ASN A 607 23.98 -5.55 -27.66
CA ASN A 607 22.57 -5.24 -27.39
C ASN A 607 22.38 -4.25 -26.23
N LEU A 608 23.35 -4.13 -25.31
CA LEU A 608 23.22 -3.31 -24.08
C LEU A 608 22.69 -1.90 -24.34
N LYS A 609 23.30 -1.13 -25.26
CA LYS A 609 22.84 0.25 -25.56
C LYS A 609 21.37 0.31 -25.95
N GLY A 610 20.92 -0.62 -26.80
CA GLY A 610 19.51 -0.66 -27.25
C GLY A 610 18.56 -1.09 -26.14
N ASP A 611 18.97 -2.04 -25.31
CA ASP A 611 18.17 -2.50 -24.18
C ASP A 611 18.07 -1.43 -23.08
N VAL A 612 19.17 -0.72 -22.76
CA VAL A 612 19.17 0.43 -21.84
C VAL A 612 18.24 1.52 -22.35
N GLN A 613 18.31 1.86 -23.64
CA GLN A 613 17.40 2.85 -24.22
C GLN A 613 15.93 2.46 -24.06
N LYS A 614 15.57 1.19 -24.33
CA LYS A 614 14.18 0.71 -24.13
C LYS A 614 13.72 0.83 -22.68
N LYS A 615 14.58 0.50 -21.70
CA LYS A 615 14.24 0.63 -20.27
C LYS A 615 14.12 2.08 -19.85
N ALA A 616 14.99 2.95 -20.35
CA ALA A 616 14.91 4.38 -20.07
C ALA A 616 13.64 5.00 -20.63
N GLU A 617 13.24 4.62 -21.85
CA GLU A 617 11.97 5.05 -22.46
C GLU A 617 10.75 4.53 -21.67
N PHE A 618 10.79 3.29 -21.18
CA PHE A 618 9.76 2.77 -20.27
C PHE A 618 9.64 3.62 -19.00
N PHE A 619 10.73 3.91 -18.30
CA PHE A 619 10.66 4.71 -17.06
C PHE A 619 10.27 6.16 -17.33
N ALA A 620 10.67 6.74 -18.46
CA ALA A 620 10.16 8.03 -18.89
C ALA A 620 8.63 8.02 -19.01
N GLN A 621 8.05 7.02 -19.66
CA GLN A 621 6.59 6.86 -19.75
C GLN A 621 5.95 6.62 -18.38
N TYR A 622 6.51 5.67 -17.63
CA TYR A 622 5.96 5.19 -16.36
C TYR A 622 5.88 6.30 -15.31
N LEU A 623 6.93 7.13 -15.20
CA LEU A 623 7.04 8.19 -14.19
C LEU A 623 6.39 9.51 -14.64
N THR A 624 6.35 9.80 -15.95
CA THR A 624 5.72 11.04 -16.46
C THR A 624 4.20 10.96 -16.36
N PHE A 625 3.63 9.79 -16.67
CA PHE A 625 2.18 9.63 -16.75
C PHE A 625 1.54 9.12 -15.47
N SER A 626 2.31 8.58 -14.52
CA SER A 626 1.74 7.98 -13.32
C SER A 626 2.66 8.06 -12.11
N LYS A 627 2.08 7.98 -10.91
CA LYS A 627 2.80 7.83 -9.64
C LYS A 627 2.13 6.82 -8.71
N LEU A 628 2.82 6.41 -7.64
CA LEU A 628 2.34 5.37 -6.71
C LEU A 628 0.92 5.64 -6.16
N SER A 629 0.64 6.86 -5.73
CA SER A 629 -0.70 7.31 -5.32
C SER A 629 -0.77 8.83 -5.35
N ILE A 630 -1.96 9.43 -5.20
CA ILE A 630 -2.09 10.91 -5.13
C ILE A 630 -1.17 11.52 -4.06
N GLU A 631 -1.00 10.83 -2.93
CA GLU A 631 -0.19 11.24 -1.76
C GLU A 631 1.27 10.77 -1.81
N ARG A 632 1.68 9.94 -2.78
CA ARG A 632 3.02 9.32 -2.79
C ARG A 632 3.62 9.29 -4.18
N ASP A 633 4.79 9.90 -4.29
CA ASP A 633 5.60 9.86 -5.49
C ASP A 633 6.50 8.61 -5.48
N ASP A 634 6.98 8.21 -6.65
CA ASP A 634 8.02 7.18 -6.77
C ASP A 634 9.36 7.70 -6.23
N PRO A 635 10.24 6.81 -5.73
CA PRO A 635 11.56 7.23 -5.27
C PRO A 635 12.38 7.93 -6.37
N GLU A 636 12.94 9.11 -6.06
CA GLU A 636 13.68 9.97 -7.00
C GLU A 636 14.84 9.24 -7.68
N TYR A 637 15.54 8.37 -6.93
CA TYR A 637 16.67 7.58 -7.44
C TYR A 637 16.34 6.72 -8.65
N ILE A 638 15.07 6.33 -8.86
CA ILE A 638 14.68 5.53 -10.03
C ILE A 638 14.86 6.35 -11.30
N SER A 639 14.42 7.61 -11.28
CA SER A 639 14.56 8.52 -12.43
C SER A 639 16.02 8.88 -12.65
N GLU A 640 16.72 9.26 -11.59
CA GLU A 640 18.13 9.68 -11.63
C GLU A 640 19.05 8.57 -12.14
N GLU A 641 19.01 7.38 -11.54
CA GLU A 641 19.87 6.26 -11.95
C GLU A 641 19.57 5.81 -13.39
N THR A 642 18.31 5.88 -13.82
CA THR A 642 17.92 5.56 -15.19
C THR A 642 18.47 6.56 -16.18
N TYR A 643 18.36 7.85 -15.88
CA TYR A 643 18.86 8.93 -16.71
C TYR A 643 20.39 8.90 -16.82
N GLU A 644 21.09 8.69 -15.70
CA GLU A 644 22.55 8.56 -15.67
C GLU A 644 23.03 7.32 -16.45
N CYS A 645 22.34 6.19 -16.32
CA CYS A 645 22.65 5.00 -17.11
C CYS A 645 22.44 5.26 -18.61
N GLN A 646 21.35 5.92 -19.01
CA GLN A 646 21.11 6.30 -20.40
C GLN A 646 22.22 7.20 -20.94
N LYS A 647 22.62 8.24 -20.20
CA LYS A 647 23.71 9.15 -20.58
C LYS A 647 25.02 8.41 -20.85
N LYS A 648 25.40 7.49 -19.97
CA LYS A 648 26.61 6.65 -20.11
C LYS A 648 26.59 5.86 -21.42
N PHE A 649 25.46 5.25 -21.78
CA PHE A 649 25.33 4.43 -23.00
C PHE A 649 25.10 5.23 -24.29
N VAL A 650 24.57 6.45 -24.21
CA VAL A 650 24.49 7.38 -25.35
C VAL A 650 25.86 8.02 -25.61
N GLY A 651 26.63 8.28 -24.56
CA GLY A 651 27.91 9.00 -24.57
C GLY A 651 27.72 10.51 -24.58
N TYR A 652 28.70 11.26 -24.05
CA TYR A 652 28.67 12.72 -24.00
C TYR A 652 28.84 13.36 -25.39
N SER A 653 28.23 14.53 -25.59
CA SER A 653 28.28 15.26 -26.86
C SER A 653 29.59 16.04 -26.92
N LEU A 654 30.28 16.01 -28.06
CA LEU A 654 31.64 16.56 -28.21
C LEU A 654 31.70 17.86 -29.02
N SER A 655 30.59 18.50 -29.41
CA SER A 655 30.68 19.71 -30.25
C SER A 655 29.72 20.84 -29.87
N ALA A 656 30.33 22.01 -29.63
CA ALA A 656 29.71 23.33 -29.63
C ALA A 656 29.54 23.87 -31.07
N GLU A 657 28.92 23.09 -31.97
CA GLU A 657 28.52 23.62 -33.28
C GLU A 657 27.22 24.42 -33.12
N VAL A 658 27.19 25.63 -33.68
CA VAL A 658 26.10 26.61 -33.52
C VAL A 658 24.77 26.14 -34.15
N ILE A 659 24.80 25.14 -35.06
CA ILE A 659 23.59 24.58 -35.68
C ILE A 659 23.70 23.05 -35.81
N PRO A 660 23.04 22.27 -34.93
CA PRO A 660 23.13 20.82 -34.99
C PRO A 660 22.44 20.26 -36.25
N ASN A 661 23.09 19.34 -36.97
CA ASN A 661 22.47 18.54 -38.03
C ASN A 661 21.47 17.53 -37.43
N ALA A 662 20.65 16.86 -38.25
CA ALA A 662 19.59 16.00 -37.71
C ALA A 662 20.09 14.79 -36.91
N ASP A 663 21.30 14.29 -37.14
CA ASP A 663 21.85 13.17 -36.37
C ASP A 663 22.44 13.65 -35.04
N GLN A 664 23.05 14.84 -35.01
CA GLN A 664 23.37 15.55 -33.77
C GLN A 664 22.09 15.83 -32.96
N CYS A 665 21.00 16.28 -33.60
CA CYS A 665 19.72 16.47 -32.92
C CYS A 665 19.16 15.16 -32.34
N LYS A 666 19.25 14.04 -33.04
CA LYS A 666 18.83 12.73 -32.49
C LYS A 666 19.67 12.35 -31.27
N HIS A 667 20.97 12.60 -31.32
CA HIS A 667 21.88 12.34 -30.19
C HIS A 667 21.52 13.21 -28.98
N GLU A 668 21.28 14.52 -29.20
CA GLU A 668 20.83 15.45 -28.16
C GLU A 668 19.49 15.01 -27.52
N LEU A 669 18.53 14.60 -28.34
CA LEU A 669 17.25 14.06 -27.87
C LEU A 669 17.45 12.76 -27.07
N GLN A 670 18.41 11.91 -27.44
CA GLN A 670 18.73 10.68 -26.71
C GLN A 670 19.39 10.96 -25.36
N GLN A 671 20.29 11.94 -25.28
CA GLN A 671 20.94 12.36 -24.05
C GLN A 671 19.94 12.92 -23.04
N ASN A 672 18.99 13.71 -23.53
CA ASN A 672 17.96 14.32 -22.70
C ASN A 672 16.74 13.41 -22.48
N LEU A 673 16.79 12.14 -22.92
CA LEU A 673 15.68 11.18 -22.85
C LEU A 673 14.36 11.78 -23.37
N ALA A 674 14.45 12.49 -24.48
CA ALA A 674 13.38 13.24 -25.12
C ALA A 674 13.04 12.68 -26.52
N THR A 675 13.34 11.39 -26.76
CA THR A 675 13.07 10.67 -28.02
C THR A 675 11.61 10.28 -28.23
N THR A 676 10.78 10.40 -27.19
CA THR A 676 9.35 10.05 -27.19
C THR A 676 8.51 11.21 -26.65
N SER A 677 7.19 11.17 -26.87
CA SER A 677 6.26 12.19 -26.34
C SER A 677 6.32 12.26 -24.81
N ALA A 678 6.35 11.10 -24.14
CA ALA A 678 6.59 11.04 -22.70
C ALA A 678 7.93 11.68 -22.30
N GLY A 679 9.00 11.37 -23.03
CA GLY A 679 10.32 11.95 -22.80
C GLY A 679 10.36 13.47 -22.93
N VAL A 680 9.66 14.03 -23.92
CA VAL A 680 9.50 15.49 -24.11
C VAL A 680 8.74 16.12 -22.94
N LEU A 681 7.63 15.51 -22.52
CA LEU A 681 6.85 15.98 -21.37
C LEU A 681 7.65 15.92 -20.06
N ALA A 682 8.44 14.85 -19.90
CA ALA A 682 9.33 14.65 -18.77
C ALA A 682 10.43 15.71 -18.66
N CYS A 683 10.77 16.43 -19.74
CA CYS A 683 11.79 17.48 -19.68
C CYS A 683 11.42 18.55 -18.64
N MET A 684 10.17 18.98 -18.59
CA MET A 684 9.71 19.96 -17.57
C MET A 684 9.72 19.40 -16.15
N ASP A 685 9.60 18.08 -16.00
CA ASP A 685 9.64 17.43 -14.69
C ASP A 685 11.10 17.27 -14.20
N ARG A 686 12.05 17.04 -15.11
CA ARG A 686 13.49 16.92 -14.82
C ARG A 686 14.16 18.27 -14.62
N GLU A 687 13.97 19.19 -15.54
CA GLU A 687 14.61 20.50 -15.54
C GLU A 687 13.63 21.57 -16.04
N TYR A 688 13.25 22.48 -15.14
CA TYR A 688 12.38 23.62 -15.48
C TYR A 688 13.22 24.71 -16.16
N SER A 689 13.63 24.46 -17.40
CA SER A 689 14.58 25.29 -18.15
C SER A 689 14.02 25.69 -19.52
N GLU A 690 14.02 26.99 -19.78
CA GLU A 690 13.59 27.57 -21.06
C GLU A 690 14.53 27.15 -22.20
N ASP A 691 15.84 27.20 -21.96
CA ASP A 691 16.87 26.89 -22.96
C ASP A 691 16.84 25.43 -23.37
N LEU A 692 16.65 24.52 -22.40
CA LEU A 692 16.49 23.10 -22.69
C LEU A 692 15.28 22.85 -23.59
N LEU A 693 14.11 23.39 -23.25
CA LEU A 693 12.89 23.15 -24.04
C LEU A 693 12.99 23.73 -25.44
N LYS A 694 13.60 24.92 -25.60
CA LYS A 694 13.93 25.50 -26.91
C LYS A 694 14.82 24.54 -27.72
N CYS A 695 15.91 24.06 -27.12
CA CYS A 695 16.82 23.12 -27.77
C CYS A 695 16.10 21.83 -28.22
N ILE A 696 15.27 21.25 -27.35
CA ILE A 696 14.48 20.05 -27.66
C ILE A 696 13.48 20.31 -28.80
N ALA A 697 12.79 21.45 -28.79
CA ALA A 697 11.86 21.82 -29.85
C ALA A 697 12.58 22.03 -31.21
N GLU A 698 13.73 22.69 -31.23
CA GLU A 698 14.55 22.86 -32.44
C GLU A 698 15.08 21.52 -32.98
N CYS A 699 15.52 20.63 -32.09
CA CYS A 699 15.95 19.29 -32.45
C CYS A 699 14.79 18.50 -33.08
N TRP A 700 13.60 18.52 -32.47
CA TRP A 700 12.43 17.85 -33.02
C TRP A 700 11.98 18.44 -34.35
N LYS A 701 12.04 19.76 -34.54
CA LYS A 701 11.78 20.41 -35.83
C LYS A 701 12.67 19.84 -36.93
N LYS A 702 13.97 19.72 -36.67
CA LYS A 702 14.96 19.18 -37.63
C LYS A 702 14.78 17.68 -37.88
N VAL A 703 14.45 16.90 -36.85
CA VAL A 703 14.19 15.46 -36.99
C VAL A 703 12.91 15.22 -37.77
N TRP A 704 11.85 15.97 -37.47
CA TRP A 704 10.57 15.90 -38.17
C TRP A 704 10.70 16.31 -39.65
N SER A 705 11.45 17.35 -39.98
CA SER A 705 11.58 17.81 -41.38
C SER A 705 12.14 16.73 -42.30
N LYS A 706 12.95 15.80 -41.78
CA LYS A 706 13.46 14.63 -42.49
C LYS A 706 12.49 13.45 -42.53
N THR A 707 11.87 13.09 -41.40
CA THR A 707 11.07 11.84 -41.31
C THR A 707 9.60 12.01 -41.67
N LYS A 708 9.03 13.19 -41.41
CA LYS A 708 7.61 13.54 -41.57
C LYS A 708 6.62 12.54 -40.92
N SER A 709 7.04 11.82 -39.89
CA SER A 709 6.17 10.86 -39.17
C SER A 709 5.22 11.57 -38.22
N ARG A 710 4.01 11.02 -38.03
CA ARG A 710 2.98 11.60 -37.13
C ARG A 710 3.45 11.67 -35.67
N SER A 711 4.25 10.70 -35.22
CA SER A 711 4.84 10.72 -33.86
C SER A 711 5.87 11.83 -33.68
N ASN A 712 6.73 12.05 -34.69
CA ASN A 712 7.71 13.13 -34.62
C ASN A 712 7.03 14.51 -34.71
N GLU A 713 5.94 14.60 -35.48
CA GLU A 713 5.08 15.79 -35.53
C GLU A 713 4.46 16.07 -34.14
N ALA A 714 3.92 15.06 -33.47
CA ALA A 714 3.39 15.19 -32.12
C ALA A 714 4.47 15.63 -31.10
N ASN A 715 5.66 15.04 -31.14
CA ASN A 715 6.76 15.40 -30.26
C ASN A 715 7.20 16.86 -30.47
N TYR A 716 7.29 17.31 -31.72
CA TYR A 716 7.61 18.70 -32.04
C TYR A 716 6.56 19.67 -31.49
N ILE A 717 5.27 19.39 -31.74
CA ILE A 717 4.18 20.24 -31.26
C ILE A 717 4.16 20.28 -29.72
N LEU A 718 4.34 19.13 -29.05
CA LEU A 718 4.41 19.09 -27.58
C LEU A 718 5.59 19.92 -27.07
N ALA A 719 6.80 19.75 -27.60
CA ALA A 719 7.97 20.54 -27.22
C ALA A 719 7.74 22.05 -27.42
N TYR A 720 7.07 22.43 -28.51
CA TYR A 720 6.69 23.81 -28.79
C TYR A 720 5.68 24.35 -27.76
N ILE A 721 4.66 23.57 -27.40
CA ILE A 721 3.68 23.94 -26.36
C ILE A 721 4.39 24.13 -25.00
N LEU A 722 5.29 23.23 -24.61
CA LEU A 722 6.04 23.36 -23.35
C LEU A 722 6.93 24.61 -23.35
N SER A 723 7.59 24.91 -24.48
CA SER A 723 8.39 26.13 -24.64
C SER A 723 7.54 27.39 -24.45
N ARG A 724 6.34 27.45 -25.06
CA ARG A 724 5.39 28.56 -24.87
C ARG A 724 4.91 28.69 -23.43
N ASN A 725 4.72 27.57 -22.73
CA ASN A 725 4.34 27.58 -21.32
C ASN A 725 5.37 28.29 -20.43
N LEU A 726 6.65 28.29 -20.83
CA LEU A 726 7.74 29.05 -20.18
C LEU A 726 7.98 30.44 -20.79
N ARG A 727 7.11 30.90 -21.70
CA ARG A 727 7.25 32.17 -22.43
C ARG A 727 8.50 32.27 -23.31
N ALA A 728 9.03 31.12 -23.73
CA ALA A 728 10.14 31.06 -24.68
C ALA A 728 9.78 31.74 -26.00
N THR A 729 10.65 32.63 -26.47
CA THR A 729 10.58 33.13 -27.86
C THR A 729 11.12 32.07 -28.80
N PHE A 730 10.27 31.61 -29.72
CA PHE A 730 10.63 30.59 -30.71
C PHE A 730 10.43 31.18 -32.11
N PRO A 731 11.46 31.20 -32.97
CA PRO A 731 11.44 32.00 -34.20
C PRO A 731 10.46 31.48 -35.27
N ASP A 732 10.18 30.17 -35.30
CA ASP A 732 9.28 29.56 -36.28
C ASP A 732 8.21 28.71 -35.58
N SER A 733 6.94 29.07 -35.76
CA SER A 733 5.85 28.31 -35.16
C SER A 733 5.33 27.18 -36.08
N PRO A 734 4.88 26.04 -35.51
CA PRO A 734 4.32 24.93 -36.27
C PRO A 734 2.82 25.07 -36.58
N GLU A 735 2.30 26.25 -36.93
CA GLU A 735 0.85 26.46 -37.14
C GLU A 735 0.26 25.52 -38.18
N ALA A 736 0.96 25.29 -39.29
CA ALA A 736 0.50 24.37 -40.33
C ALA A 736 0.30 22.94 -39.81
N LEU A 737 1.19 22.48 -38.92
CA LEU A 737 1.11 21.15 -38.30
C LEU A 737 -0.01 21.10 -37.26
N ILE A 738 -0.18 22.17 -36.48
CA ILE A 738 -1.27 22.29 -35.52
C ILE A 738 -2.63 22.24 -36.26
N GLN A 739 -2.78 22.97 -37.37
CA GLN A 739 -4.00 22.93 -38.18
C GLN A 739 -4.23 21.55 -38.79
N ARG A 740 -3.16 20.88 -39.24
CA ARG A 740 -3.23 19.50 -39.72
C ARG A 740 -3.74 18.53 -38.64
N PHE A 741 -3.31 18.68 -37.40
CA PHE A 741 -3.83 17.89 -36.27
C PHE A 741 -5.30 18.21 -35.95
N LYS A 742 -5.73 19.47 -36.11
CA LYS A 742 -7.12 19.91 -35.87
C LYS A 742 -8.12 19.52 -36.97
N GLN A 743 -7.65 19.42 -38.22
CA GLN A 743 -8.50 19.22 -39.40
C GLN A 743 -8.30 17.86 -40.08
N GLY A 744 -7.22 17.16 -39.77
CA GLY A 744 -6.89 15.85 -40.34
C GLY A 744 -7.77 14.71 -39.82
N LYS A 745 -7.53 13.49 -40.31
CA LYS A 745 -8.21 12.29 -39.80
C LYS A 745 -7.90 12.15 -38.29
N PRO A 746 -8.93 12.07 -37.42
CA PRO A 746 -8.71 11.93 -36.00
C PRO A 746 -7.94 10.64 -35.71
N PRO A 747 -7.12 10.59 -34.64
CA PRO A 747 -6.52 9.35 -34.20
C PRO A 747 -7.60 8.28 -33.91
N ASP A 748 -7.29 7.02 -34.19
CA ASP A 748 -8.09 5.85 -33.81
C ASP A 748 -7.32 5.00 -32.78
N HIS A 749 -7.94 3.99 -32.18
CA HIS A 749 -7.30 3.12 -31.17
C HIS A 749 -5.98 2.45 -31.61
N SER A 750 -5.61 2.47 -32.90
CA SER A 750 -4.30 1.99 -33.35
C SER A 750 -3.18 3.01 -33.10
N ASN A 751 -3.52 4.29 -32.98
CA ASN A 751 -2.58 5.36 -32.67
C ASN A 751 -2.23 5.40 -31.17
N PRO A 752 -1.00 5.81 -30.80
CA PRO A 752 -0.58 5.94 -29.40
C PRO A 752 -1.44 6.93 -28.59
N PRO A 753 -1.64 6.72 -27.28
CA PRO A 753 -2.47 7.60 -26.45
C PRO A 753 -2.00 9.06 -26.42
N GLU A 754 -0.69 9.32 -26.59
CA GLU A 754 -0.15 10.68 -26.62
C GLU A 754 -0.66 11.47 -27.84
N GLN A 755 -0.89 10.79 -28.98
CA GLN A 755 -1.45 11.43 -30.17
C GLN A 755 -2.93 11.77 -29.97
N HIS A 756 -3.69 10.88 -29.31
CA HIS A 756 -5.07 11.14 -28.91
C HIS A 756 -5.16 12.33 -27.96
N MET A 757 -4.31 12.34 -26.92
CA MET A 757 -4.23 13.44 -25.97
C MET A 757 -3.94 14.77 -26.69
N LEU A 758 -2.94 14.79 -27.56
CA LEU A 758 -2.58 16.01 -28.29
C LEU A 758 -3.72 16.48 -29.19
N ALA A 759 -4.36 15.57 -29.94
CA ALA A 759 -5.50 15.91 -30.79
C ALA A 759 -6.68 16.47 -29.96
N LEU A 760 -6.97 15.84 -28.83
CA LEU A 760 -8.03 16.27 -27.91
C LEU A 760 -7.72 17.65 -27.31
N LEU A 761 -6.48 17.88 -26.84
CA LEU A 761 -6.05 19.18 -26.31
C LEU A 761 -6.20 20.30 -27.35
N LEU A 762 -5.69 20.07 -28.56
CA LEU A 762 -5.74 21.07 -29.64
C LEU A 762 -7.18 21.36 -30.10
N SER A 763 -8.06 20.36 -30.06
CA SER A 763 -9.46 20.47 -30.52
C SER A 763 -10.44 20.86 -29.41
N TRP A 764 -10.01 20.86 -28.15
CA TRP A 764 -10.90 21.19 -27.03
C TRP A 764 -11.46 22.61 -27.17
N PRO A 765 -12.79 22.83 -27.05
CA PRO A 765 -13.38 24.14 -27.26
C PRO A 765 -12.88 25.15 -26.22
N ALA A 766 -12.53 26.36 -26.67
CA ALA A 766 -12.09 27.45 -25.80
C ALA A 766 -13.25 28.10 -25.02
N ASN A 767 -14.49 28.02 -25.54
CA ASN A 767 -15.77 28.47 -24.96
C ASN A 767 -16.92 27.61 -25.53
N SER A 768 -18.11 27.68 -24.92
CA SER A 768 -19.33 26.90 -25.27
C SER A 768 -19.88 27.10 -26.70
N GLU A 769 -19.26 27.97 -27.51
CA GLU A 769 -19.80 28.40 -28.82
C GLU A 769 -19.07 27.83 -30.05
N ASN A 770 -17.94 27.14 -29.90
CA ASN A 770 -17.25 26.56 -31.06
C ASN A 770 -17.58 25.08 -31.27
N LYS A 771 -18.23 24.76 -32.39
CA LYS A 771 -18.38 23.39 -32.90
C LYS A 771 -16.99 22.78 -33.08
N SER A 772 -16.61 21.85 -32.19
CA SER A 772 -15.46 20.97 -32.39
C SER A 772 -15.58 20.29 -33.75
N SER A 773 -14.46 20.17 -34.49
CA SER A 773 -14.40 19.46 -35.77
C SER A 773 -14.70 17.97 -35.62
N PHE A 774 -14.58 17.42 -34.40
CA PHE A 774 -14.76 15.99 -34.11
C PHE A 774 -15.74 15.75 -32.96
N ASP A 775 -16.32 14.54 -32.93
CA ASP A 775 -17.08 14.06 -31.78
C ASP A 775 -16.14 13.80 -30.60
N LEU A 776 -16.17 14.70 -29.62
CA LEU A 776 -15.33 14.62 -28.42
C LEU A 776 -15.59 13.34 -27.60
N ASN A 777 -16.83 12.85 -27.56
CA ASN A 777 -17.15 11.61 -26.84
C ASN A 777 -16.45 10.41 -27.49
N GLN A 778 -16.50 10.33 -28.83
CA GLN A 778 -15.83 9.27 -29.57
C GLN A 778 -14.31 9.35 -29.37
N GLN A 779 -13.72 10.55 -29.42
CA GLN A 779 -12.27 10.73 -29.19
C GLN A 779 -11.84 10.34 -27.79
N ILE A 780 -12.61 10.67 -26.75
CA ILE A 780 -12.33 10.24 -25.37
C ILE A 780 -12.41 8.71 -25.24
N GLN A 781 -13.38 8.08 -25.90
CA GLN A 781 -13.50 6.62 -25.92
C GLN A 781 -12.32 5.94 -26.63
N GLU A 782 -11.94 6.41 -27.82
CA GLU A 782 -10.78 5.89 -28.57
C GLU A 782 -9.46 6.11 -27.81
N MET A 783 -9.31 7.27 -27.14
CA MET A 783 -8.19 7.55 -26.24
C MET A 783 -8.13 6.57 -25.08
N GLY A 784 -9.28 6.30 -24.46
CA GLY A 784 -9.42 5.28 -23.42
C GLY A 784 -9.00 3.90 -23.92
N LEU A 785 -9.51 3.44 -25.06
CA LEU A 785 -9.13 2.15 -25.66
C LEU A 785 -7.64 2.06 -25.99
N SER A 786 -7.07 3.14 -26.54
CA SER A 786 -5.63 3.23 -26.81
C SER A 786 -4.82 3.14 -25.51
N TYR A 787 -5.24 3.84 -24.44
CA TYR A 787 -4.63 3.74 -23.12
C TYR A 787 -4.72 2.30 -22.56
N GLU A 788 -5.89 1.67 -22.67
CA GLU A 788 -6.10 0.32 -22.17
C GLU A 788 -5.14 -0.68 -22.84
N LYS A 789 -4.88 -0.49 -24.14
CA LYS A 789 -3.94 -1.29 -24.92
C LYS A 789 -2.48 -1.01 -24.58
N ALA A 790 -2.09 0.26 -24.41
CA ALA A 790 -0.70 0.66 -24.28
C ALA A 790 -0.18 0.61 -22.83
N TYR A 791 -0.98 1.02 -21.85
CA TYR A 791 -0.49 1.33 -20.50
C TYR A 791 -1.19 0.59 -19.36
N ARG A 792 -2.43 0.10 -19.53
CA ARG A 792 -3.19 -0.58 -18.44
C ARG A 792 -2.36 -1.62 -17.70
N LYS A 793 -1.64 -2.44 -18.47
CA LYS A 793 -0.77 -3.51 -17.97
C LYS A 793 0.25 -3.02 -16.93
N TYR A 794 0.82 -1.85 -17.17
CA TYR A 794 1.90 -1.28 -16.36
C TYR A 794 1.35 -0.36 -15.27
N PHE A 795 0.31 0.43 -15.55
CA PHE A 795 -0.13 1.46 -14.62
C PHE A 795 -1.08 0.90 -13.55
N ARG A 796 -1.86 -0.16 -13.81
CA ARG A 796 -2.73 -0.84 -12.82
C ARG A 796 -3.45 0.17 -11.89
N SER A 797 -3.17 0.12 -10.58
CA SER A 797 -3.76 1.00 -9.55
C SER A 797 -3.03 2.33 -9.32
N ARG A 798 -2.01 2.66 -10.13
CA ARG A 798 -1.25 3.89 -10.01
C ARG A 798 -2.11 5.09 -10.33
N TYR A 799 -1.81 6.20 -9.66
CA TYR A 799 -2.47 7.47 -9.90
C TYR A 799 -1.97 8.08 -11.22
N LEU A 800 -2.88 8.38 -12.14
CA LEU A 800 -2.55 9.03 -13.40
C LEU A 800 -2.38 10.53 -13.20
N LEU A 801 -1.26 11.06 -13.68
CA LEU A 801 -0.92 12.47 -13.50
C LEU A 801 -1.66 13.35 -14.52
N PRO A 802 -2.25 14.48 -14.10
CA PRO A 802 -2.73 15.47 -15.04
C PRO A 802 -1.52 16.16 -15.69
N LEU A 803 -1.41 16.09 -17.00
CA LEU A 803 -0.28 16.65 -17.76
C LEU A 803 -0.57 18.11 -18.14
N PHE A 804 -1.79 18.39 -18.58
CA PHE A 804 -2.23 19.73 -18.99
C PHE A 804 -3.56 20.10 -18.36
N PHE A 805 -3.79 21.40 -18.21
CA PHE A 805 -5.05 22.00 -17.80
C PHE A 805 -5.50 23.05 -18.82
N ILE A 806 -6.81 23.34 -18.85
CA ILE A 806 -7.35 24.41 -19.68
C ILE A 806 -7.33 25.75 -18.93
N GLY A 807 -6.54 26.67 -19.45
CA GLY A 807 -6.33 28.03 -18.97
C GLY A 807 -7.07 29.09 -19.77
N LYS A 808 -7.08 30.33 -19.25
CA LYS A 808 -7.77 31.49 -19.84
C LYS A 808 -7.04 32.12 -21.05
N GLY A 809 -5.89 31.57 -21.45
CA GLY A 809 -5.13 32.07 -22.60
C GLY A 809 -5.85 31.86 -23.93
N GLN A 810 -5.35 32.48 -24.99
CA GLN A 810 -5.80 32.24 -26.36
C GLN A 810 -4.93 31.16 -27.03
N ASP A 811 -5.45 30.53 -28.08
CA ASP A 811 -4.77 29.51 -28.90
C ASP A 811 -4.08 28.39 -28.10
N LEU A 812 -2.74 28.37 -28.07
CA LEU A 812 -1.95 27.37 -27.35
C LEU A 812 -1.62 27.80 -25.91
N ASP A 813 -1.67 29.09 -25.59
CA ASP A 813 -1.38 29.58 -24.24
C ASP A 813 -2.49 29.22 -23.24
N ARG A 814 -3.61 28.72 -23.75
CA ARG A 814 -4.68 28.07 -22.97
C ARG A 814 -4.28 26.68 -22.48
N LEU A 815 -3.30 26.02 -23.08
CA LEU A 815 -2.85 24.69 -22.66
C LEU A 815 -1.76 24.88 -21.60
N VAL A 816 -2.14 24.75 -20.33
CA VAL A 816 -1.25 25.02 -19.20
C VAL A 816 -0.67 23.71 -18.70
N HIS A 817 0.64 23.51 -18.84
CA HIS A 817 1.30 22.31 -18.32
C HIS A 817 1.27 22.30 -16.79
N ARG A 818 1.08 21.11 -16.20
CA ARG A 818 1.01 20.89 -14.75
C ARG A 818 2.13 21.59 -13.98
N LYS A 819 3.38 21.47 -14.44
CA LYS A 819 4.55 22.06 -13.77
C LYS A 819 4.49 23.58 -13.68
N VAL A 820 3.78 24.26 -14.59
CA VAL A 820 3.56 25.71 -14.50
C VAL A 820 2.68 26.04 -13.30
N LEU A 821 1.62 25.26 -13.05
CA LEU A 821 0.75 25.44 -11.89
C LEU A 821 1.49 25.13 -10.58
N GLU A 822 2.27 24.05 -10.57
CA GLU A 822 3.10 23.70 -9.42
C GLU A 822 4.09 24.82 -9.09
N HIS A 823 4.80 25.35 -10.08
CA HIS A 823 5.75 26.45 -9.90
C HIS A 823 5.06 27.73 -9.41
N LEU A 824 3.89 28.09 -9.98
CA LEU A 824 3.08 29.21 -9.49
C LEU A 824 2.66 29.01 -8.04
N PHE A 825 2.26 27.80 -7.64
CA PHE A 825 1.91 27.50 -6.27
C PHE A 825 3.12 27.66 -5.33
N PHE A 826 4.29 27.13 -5.71
CA PHE A 826 5.51 27.22 -4.89
C PHE A 826 5.99 28.66 -4.68
N GLN A 827 5.92 29.51 -5.70
CA GLN A 827 6.34 30.91 -5.59
C GLN A 827 5.48 31.72 -4.58
N HIS A 828 4.21 31.34 -4.41
CA HIS A 828 3.27 32.07 -3.53
C HIS A 828 3.09 31.41 -2.15
N SER A 829 3.40 30.12 -2.03
CA SER A 829 3.40 29.45 -0.73
C SER A 829 4.59 29.95 0.11
N GLN A 830 4.34 30.64 1.22
CA GLN A 830 5.39 31.14 2.14
C GLN A 830 6.18 30.02 2.88
N GLY A 831 6.05 28.76 2.48
CA GLY A 831 6.73 27.62 3.11
C GLY A 831 8.01 27.24 2.38
N THR A 832 9.17 27.32 3.04
CA THR A 832 10.46 26.80 2.59
C THR A 832 10.57 25.26 2.71
N ASP A 833 9.44 24.55 2.77
CA ASP A 833 9.38 23.11 3.06
C ASP A 833 9.47 22.27 1.77
N PRO A 834 10.50 21.43 1.59
CA PRO A 834 10.61 20.48 0.48
C PRO A 834 9.38 19.54 0.34
N ASP A 835 8.65 19.28 1.43
CA ASP A 835 7.42 18.46 1.42
C ASP A 835 6.21 19.14 0.74
N CYS A 836 6.30 20.42 0.37
CA CYS A 836 5.21 21.11 -0.34
C CYS A 836 4.86 20.45 -1.69
N LYS A 837 5.79 19.71 -2.31
CA LYS A 837 5.52 18.89 -3.52
C LYS A 837 4.51 17.77 -3.29
N MET A 838 4.52 17.13 -2.12
CA MET A 838 3.58 16.03 -1.81
C MET A 838 2.21 16.56 -1.36
N LYS A 839 2.18 17.77 -0.77
CA LYS A 839 0.97 18.35 -0.16
C LYS A 839 0.05 19.07 -1.17
N ASN A 840 0.56 19.58 -2.30
CA ASN A 840 -0.23 20.42 -3.21
C ASN A 840 -1.34 19.64 -3.97
N TRP A 841 -1.07 18.43 -4.47
CA TRP A 841 -2.08 17.62 -5.18
C TRP A 841 -2.97 16.83 -4.23
N THR A 842 -2.50 16.60 -3.00
CA THR A 842 -3.28 15.92 -1.97
C THR A 842 -4.52 16.74 -1.64
N ASN A 843 -5.70 16.10 -1.72
CA ASN A 843 -7.00 16.78 -1.57
C ASN A 843 -7.21 17.99 -2.48
N GLU A 844 -6.46 18.09 -3.59
CA GLU A 844 -6.56 19.19 -4.54
C GLU A 844 -6.25 20.57 -3.91
N ASP A 845 -5.39 20.61 -2.90
CA ASP A 845 -5.02 21.83 -2.15
C ASP A 845 -4.39 22.91 -3.03
N ILE A 846 -3.75 22.55 -4.16
CA ILE A 846 -3.17 23.47 -5.14
C ILE A 846 -4.19 24.48 -5.67
N PHE A 847 -5.47 24.09 -5.78
CA PHE A 847 -6.53 24.99 -6.27
C PHE A 847 -7.04 25.94 -5.19
N LYS A 848 -6.56 25.87 -3.94
CA LYS A 848 -6.85 26.91 -2.95
C LYS A 848 -6.14 28.22 -3.26
N ASP A 849 -5.01 28.15 -3.97
CA ASP A 849 -4.25 29.32 -4.38
C ASP A 849 -4.99 30.15 -5.45
N GLY A 850 -5.09 31.45 -5.21
CA GLY A 850 -5.80 32.38 -6.09
C GLY A 850 -5.13 32.54 -7.46
N LYS A 851 -3.80 32.51 -7.53
CA LYS A 851 -3.03 32.68 -8.78
C LYS A 851 -3.15 31.44 -9.66
N VAL A 852 -3.16 30.25 -9.06
CA VAL A 852 -3.47 29.00 -9.76
C VAL A 852 -4.88 29.07 -10.37
N LYS A 853 -5.89 29.45 -9.58
CA LYS A 853 -7.27 29.62 -10.06
C LYS A 853 -7.41 30.68 -11.17
N GLU A 854 -6.72 31.80 -11.03
CA GLU A 854 -6.74 32.90 -12.01
C GLU A 854 -6.24 32.45 -13.38
N ARG A 855 -5.29 31.50 -13.43
CA ARG A 855 -4.72 30.95 -14.66
C ARG A 855 -5.69 30.00 -15.40
N LEU A 856 -6.64 29.39 -14.70
CA LEU A 856 -7.50 28.30 -15.20
C LEU A 856 -8.92 28.73 -15.58
N ILE A 857 -9.54 28.01 -16.52
CA ILE A 857 -10.97 28.15 -16.85
C ILE A 857 -11.80 27.25 -15.93
N LYS A 858 -12.85 27.82 -15.33
CA LYS A 858 -13.83 27.07 -14.55
C LYS A 858 -14.96 26.60 -15.46
N PHE A 859 -15.18 25.29 -15.50
CA PHE A 859 -16.27 24.66 -16.25
C PHE A 859 -17.47 24.43 -15.34
N GLU A 860 -18.66 24.43 -15.93
CA GLU A 860 -19.91 24.09 -15.24
C GLU A 860 -20.41 22.73 -15.71
N GLY A 861 -20.93 21.92 -14.79
CA GLY A 861 -21.46 20.59 -15.11
C GLY A 861 -22.49 20.11 -14.10
N VAL A 862 -22.93 18.88 -14.28
CA VAL A 862 -23.94 18.25 -13.42
C VAL A 862 -23.47 16.88 -12.98
N VAL A 863 -23.48 16.65 -11.68
CA VAL A 863 -23.25 15.33 -11.09
C VAL A 863 -24.58 14.59 -11.02
N ARG A 864 -24.62 13.33 -11.47
CA ARG A 864 -25.77 12.41 -11.34
C ARG A 864 -25.24 10.97 -11.24
N ASN A 865 -25.78 10.17 -10.31
CA ASN A 865 -25.44 8.74 -10.14
C ASN A 865 -23.91 8.44 -10.11
N TYR A 866 -23.14 9.19 -9.30
CA TYR A 866 -21.68 9.04 -9.21
C TYR A 866 -20.92 9.28 -10.53
N SER A 867 -21.54 9.97 -11.50
CA SER A 867 -20.93 10.40 -12.76
C SER A 867 -21.05 11.92 -12.91
N LEU A 868 -20.04 12.56 -13.51
CA LEU A 868 -20.02 13.99 -13.81
C LEU A 868 -20.23 14.21 -15.31
N PHE A 869 -21.17 15.08 -15.65
CA PHE A 869 -21.49 15.42 -17.04
C PHE A 869 -21.18 16.89 -17.32
N LEU A 870 -20.37 17.13 -18.36
CA LEU A 870 -20.05 18.44 -18.89
C LEU A 870 -20.90 18.72 -20.14
N PRO A 871 -21.76 19.76 -20.15
CA PRO A 871 -22.43 20.20 -21.36
C PRO A 871 -21.43 20.84 -22.33
N VAL A 872 -21.38 20.34 -23.57
CA VAL A 872 -20.60 20.91 -24.67
C VAL A 872 -21.52 21.05 -25.89
N GLY A 873 -21.96 22.27 -26.18
CA GLY A 873 -22.99 22.53 -27.18
C GLY A 873 -24.30 21.81 -26.84
N SER A 874 -24.82 21.00 -27.77
CA SER A 874 -26.03 20.18 -27.57
C SER A 874 -25.78 18.79 -26.97
N LYS A 875 -24.51 18.42 -26.71
CA LYS A 875 -24.13 17.10 -26.18
C LYS A 875 -23.68 17.21 -24.72
N GLN A 876 -23.74 16.08 -24.01
CA GLN A 876 -23.12 15.91 -22.69
C GLN A 876 -21.96 14.93 -22.80
N ILE A 877 -20.86 15.27 -22.13
CA ILE A 877 -19.65 14.44 -22.06
C ILE A 877 -19.50 13.97 -20.62
N GLU A 878 -19.34 12.66 -20.41
CA GLU A 878 -19.00 12.11 -19.10
C GLU A 878 -17.52 12.35 -18.81
N ILE A 879 -17.20 12.93 -17.64
CA ILE A 879 -15.85 13.28 -17.22
C ILE A 879 -15.53 12.53 -15.92
N GLU A 880 -14.35 11.92 -15.84
CA GLU A 880 -13.90 11.29 -14.59
C GLU A 880 -13.57 12.37 -13.55
N ALA A 881 -13.91 12.13 -12.28
CA ALA A 881 -13.48 13.00 -11.19
C ALA A 881 -12.17 12.50 -10.61
N ASN A 882 -11.21 13.40 -10.41
CA ASN A 882 -9.97 13.10 -9.71
C ASN A 882 -10.25 12.63 -8.28
N LEU A 883 -11.17 13.33 -7.58
CA LEU A 883 -11.72 12.90 -6.30
C LEU A 883 -13.13 12.31 -6.49
N GLN A 884 -13.20 11.01 -6.75
CA GLN A 884 -14.44 10.24 -6.93
C GLN A 884 -15.49 10.45 -5.82
N ARG A 885 -15.01 10.64 -4.59
CA ARG A 885 -15.80 10.98 -3.41
C ARG A 885 -16.68 12.24 -3.59
N SER A 886 -16.34 13.15 -4.51
CA SER A 886 -17.13 14.35 -4.79
C SER A 886 -18.47 14.08 -5.51
N LEU A 887 -18.65 12.88 -6.10
CA LEU A 887 -19.73 12.58 -7.07
C LEU A 887 -21.02 11.96 -6.49
N TRP A 888 -21.08 11.65 -5.21
CA TRP A 888 -22.21 10.93 -4.60
C TRP A 888 -23.58 11.67 -4.65
N LYS A 889 -23.59 13.01 -4.62
CA LYS A 889 -24.82 13.82 -4.58
C LYS A 889 -25.07 14.48 -5.92
N ALA A 890 -26.26 14.24 -6.44
CA ALA A 890 -26.74 14.94 -7.62
C ALA A 890 -26.85 16.45 -7.37
N ARG A 891 -26.12 17.25 -8.15
CA ARG A 891 -26.08 18.72 -8.03
C ARG A 891 -25.43 19.36 -9.26
N GLN A 892 -25.68 20.65 -9.44
CA GLN A 892 -24.86 21.47 -10.32
C GLN A 892 -23.51 21.74 -9.65
N VAL A 893 -22.45 21.68 -10.44
CA VAL A 893 -21.08 21.84 -9.96
C VAL A 893 -20.28 22.74 -10.88
N SER A 894 -19.19 23.27 -10.35
CA SER A 894 -18.13 23.93 -11.10
C SER A 894 -16.78 23.27 -10.79
N PHE A 895 -15.89 23.19 -11.77
CA PHE A 895 -14.62 22.45 -11.64
C PHE A 895 -13.56 22.94 -12.66
N PHE A 896 -12.30 22.57 -12.45
CA PHE A 896 -11.21 22.74 -13.43
C PHE A 896 -10.99 21.47 -14.23
N LEU A 897 -10.69 21.61 -15.52
CA LEU A 897 -10.47 20.49 -16.42
C LEU A 897 -8.97 20.24 -16.64
N GLY A 898 -8.51 19.07 -16.23
CA GLY A 898 -7.17 18.54 -16.52
C GLY A 898 -7.22 17.37 -17.50
N PHE A 899 -6.08 17.04 -18.11
CA PHE A 899 -5.93 15.95 -19.06
C PHE A 899 -4.84 15.02 -18.58
N THR A 900 -5.21 13.77 -18.34
CA THR A 900 -4.26 12.67 -18.12
C THR A 900 -3.99 11.97 -19.45
N ILE A 901 -3.06 11.01 -19.45
CA ILE A 901 -2.82 10.16 -20.62
C ILE A 901 -4.02 9.27 -21.01
N ARG A 902 -4.99 9.09 -20.11
CA ARG A 902 -6.21 8.29 -20.32
C ARG A 902 -7.40 9.12 -20.81
N GLY A 903 -7.44 10.39 -20.44
CA GLY A 903 -8.54 11.28 -20.83
C GLY A 903 -8.70 12.49 -19.90
N PRO A 904 -9.77 13.28 -20.13
CA PRO A 904 -10.09 14.45 -19.32
C PRO A 904 -10.57 14.07 -17.92
N VAL A 905 -10.14 14.85 -16.92
CA VAL A 905 -10.44 14.64 -15.51
C VAL A 905 -10.83 15.98 -14.87
N ALA A 906 -11.87 15.96 -14.05
CA ALA A 906 -12.34 17.10 -13.29
C ALA A 906 -11.66 17.22 -11.91
N PHE A 907 -11.20 18.42 -11.60
CA PHE A 907 -10.51 18.81 -10.37
C PHE A 907 -11.24 19.96 -9.66
N ASP A 908 -11.13 20.04 -8.34
CA ASP A 908 -11.74 21.06 -7.47
C ASP A 908 -13.25 21.19 -7.69
N ILE A 909 -13.96 20.05 -7.64
CA ILE A 909 -15.41 19.99 -7.87
C ILE A 909 -16.16 20.67 -6.71
N GLN A 910 -16.68 21.86 -6.99
CA GLN A 910 -17.41 22.70 -6.04
C GLN A 910 -18.89 22.76 -6.41
N THR A 911 -19.76 22.84 -5.41
CA THR A 911 -21.19 23.08 -5.63
C THR A 911 -21.38 24.50 -6.16
N LYS A 912 -22.27 24.66 -7.15
CA LYS A 912 -22.67 25.97 -7.67
C LYS A 912 -23.72 26.61 -6.77
#